data_AF-A0A354FX03-F1
#
_entry.id   AF-A0A354FX03-F1
#
_cell.length_a   1.000
_cell.length_b   1.000
_cell.length_c   1.000
_cell.angle_alpha   90.00
_cell.angle_beta   90.00
_cell.angle_gamma   90.00
#
_symmetry.space_group_name_H-M   'P 1'
#
loop_
_entity.id
_entity.type
_entity.pdbx_description
1 polymer ?
#
loop_
_entity_poly.entity_id
_entity_poly.type
_entity_poly.pdbx_seq_one_letter_code
_entity_poly.pdbx_strand_id
1 'polypeptide(L)'
;NATFISNEKDIIYNCEMRKSGSPWTRSGSSDFARMKWKPPGDRKFRGYTKRAIDNDAGGGRAYHNRIIRYWLYLFGHAANENEFVRVIINGGSASLREDVEPNANDFLKRNWEDGHKGELYRIDDEWWFDDGWGRQNRNATWEYKNTTEPERYSSEWIKRSREAEHDYSSFISWTQMVGRNNFTREEIERTADIDMMAANAVVRGWCDDWDTLTRNRGKNGYFLRRVTDGKWMLVQWDSDLTFGSSNADFIGNLSGVRNFFEKPYIKQRVNHYLNEMVQKYTVNSTRLAAWFRCEEDASPSYSSNESTYNSWNRNRLSKANSTIGSALNIDFNVTSGNGSSLSTSSDTISLQGRSGADVFAIRVTGQPWAEYEFSNTTTWTLSGIQLRQGANILEVQSVDQEGNVTATENFTVTKSGNAAPVLVLDADPGSFRIPINTTFEIDGDESYDPEGTSLDFSFQLPAGLSIGNPTSSSASMIFQKPGHYPLIITATDQNGKTTQVVREIVAYADSGWDPFNQEILQDLWTTEDLILKDGTTPPSSYSFDETPNRLAVKLETNPAKPLTLNSPNHPRMWRNTPAGIWSFTSEVTLSSVQQGDFYTGIIVDGEQNGSPVRFTVGMEDGDLLRAKKITTSGTTILGSISWTEKDAVVRIFKKTTGIDLQYRTEPGVWETLGRASGNITTSQAGIFASTDTPQALRVEFDDALIVDSSISSPTLDNLRITEIMYHPVGGSFYEFIEIQNTGTTPLALDGASFDDTQPFGSFTFTNVTLAPGQYAVIVSAESAFRARYGNNILIAGNWASGSLSNGGENIELRDPFGNTIHDFTYDDNAPWPLAADGSGPSLEVIDTGGDYNDPLNWKASAFTGGSPGFSEATDLDGDGLSNIRENALGTNPNSFDTDSDGSSDGAETIAGTNPLDASDYFRILSVGATDTPNRIQITWASVTGKTYVVESSTDLEGNWSLHDTVTAGGSTSITTDQTSGRRRFYRIRVSGP
;
A
#
# COMPACT_ATOMS: atom_id res chain seq x y z
N ASN A 1 38.56 16.99 -21.25
CA ASN A 1 38.33 15.54 -21.38
C ASN A 1 39.58 14.80 -20.97
N ALA A 2 39.44 13.75 -20.16
CA ALA A 2 40.53 12.92 -19.64
C ALA A 2 40.22 11.44 -19.89
N THR A 3 41.24 10.59 -19.81
CA THR A 3 41.06 9.12 -19.78
C THR A 3 41.26 8.66 -18.35
N PHE A 4 40.27 7.96 -17.80
CA PHE A 4 40.39 7.29 -16.51
C PHE A 4 40.74 5.82 -16.73
N ILE A 5 41.72 5.32 -15.98
CA ILE A 5 42.17 3.92 -16.05
C ILE A 5 42.16 3.37 -14.63
N SER A 6 41.31 2.38 -14.37
CA SER A 6 41.31 1.64 -13.09
C SER A 6 42.00 0.29 -13.27
N ASN A 7 43.00 0.02 -12.43
CA ASN A 7 43.73 -1.26 -12.36
C ASN A 7 44.18 -1.81 -13.72
N GLU A 8 44.52 -0.92 -14.66
CA GLU A 8 44.92 -1.24 -16.04
C GLU A 8 43.89 -2.04 -16.86
N LYS A 9 42.65 -2.17 -16.36
CA LYS A 9 41.58 -2.97 -16.98
C LYS A 9 40.42 -2.11 -17.45
N ASP A 10 39.92 -1.25 -16.56
CA ASP A 10 38.77 -0.42 -16.86
C ASP A 10 39.21 0.93 -17.40
N ILE A 11 39.23 1.05 -18.72
CA ILE A 11 39.60 2.27 -19.44
C ILE A 11 38.33 2.99 -19.86
N ILE A 12 38.12 4.19 -19.31
CA ILE A 12 37.00 5.07 -19.63
C ILE A 12 37.54 6.34 -20.30
N TYR A 13 37.18 6.53 -21.57
CA TYR A 13 37.51 7.74 -22.32
C TYR A 13 36.49 8.84 -22.05
N ASN A 14 36.85 10.08 -22.39
CA ASN A 14 35.98 11.25 -22.31
C ASN A 14 35.45 11.55 -20.90
N CYS A 15 36.20 11.20 -19.85
CA CYS A 15 35.88 11.63 -18.50
C CYS A 15 36.02 13.15 -18.36
N GLU A 16 35.18 13.73 -17.53
CA GLU A 16 35.31 15.11 -17.06
C GLU A 16 36.04 15.11 -15.72
N MET A 17 37.14 15.86 -15.64
CA MET A 17 37.92 16.01 -14.40
C MET A 17 38.11 17.48 -14.11
N ARG A 18 37.89 17.88 -12.85
CA ARG A 18 38.16 19.23 -12.39
C ARG A 18 38.81 19.21 -11.02
N LYS A 19 39.70 20.17 -10.77
CA LYS A 19 40.26 20.38 -9.44
C LYS A 19 39.16 20.69 -8.42
N SER A 20 39.31 20.17 -7.22
CA SER A 20 38.44 20.44 -6.08
C SER A 20 39.21 21.13 -4.95
N GLY A 21 38.56 21.39 -3.81
CA GLY A 21 39.12 22.15 -2.69
C GLY A 21 38.83 23.66 -2.77
N SER A 22 39.18 24.35 -1.68
CA SER A 22 39.03 25.80 -1.50
C SER A 22 40.20 26.54 -2.17
N PRO A 23 40.17 27.89 -2.28
CA PRO A 23 41.31 28.66 -2.78
C PRO A 23 42.63 28.42 -2.04
N TRP A 24 42.57 27.90 -0.81
CA TRP A 24 43.74 27.61 0.03
C TRP A 24 44.28 26.18 -0.15
N THR A 25 43.42 25.23 -0.55
CA THR A 25 43.78 23.81 -0.70
C THR A 25 43.88 23.36 -2.16
N ARG A 26 43.35 24.16 -3.10
CA ARG A 26 43.42 23.88 -4.54
C ARG A 26 44.82 24.20 -5.06
N SER A 27 45.45 23.24 -5.73
CA SER A 27 46.79 23.43 -6.27
C SER A 27 46.83 24.44 -7.42
N GLY A 28 47.84 25.31 -7.41
CA GLY A 28 48.16 26.24 -8.50
C GLY A 28 49.00 25.62 -9.63
N SER A 29 49.55 24.42 -9.43
CA SER A 29 50.38 23.68 -10.40
C SER A 29 49.52 22.89 -11.40
N SER A 30 50.09 22.02 -12.23
CA SER A 30 49.34 21.08 -13.07
C SER A 30 48.85 19.82 -12.32
N ASP A 31 49.03 19.73 -11.00
CA ASP A 31 48.64 18.55 -10.23
C ASP A 31 47.11 18.44 -10.04
N PHE A 32 46.62 17.21 -9.84
CA PHE A 32 45.27 16.89 -9.38
C PHE A 32 45.34 16.24 -7.99
N ALA A 33 45.96 16.92 -7.02
CA ALA A 33 46.03 16.42 -5.64
C ALA A 33 44.63 16.18 -5.04
N ARG A 34 43.68 17.07 -5.34
CA ARG A 34 42.25 16.91 -5.06
C ARG A 34 41.45 17.15 -6.35
N MET A 35 40.54 16.24 -6.70
CA MET A 35 39.69 16.40 -7.90
C MET A 35 38.29 15.84 -7.74
N LYS A 36 37.34 16.37 -8.52
CA LYS A 36 36.03 15.74 -8.76
C LYS A 36 36.03 15.27 -10.20
N TRP A 37 35.51 14.07 -10.44
CA TRP A 37 35.45 13.52 -11.79
C TRP A 37 34.14 12.81 -12.08
N LYS A 38 33.80 12.73 -13.36
CA LYS A 38 32.62 12.06 -13.90
C LYS A 38 33.01 11.26 -15.14
N PRO A 39 32.56 10.00 -15.29
CA PRO A 39 32.61 9.32 -16.56
C PRO A 39 31.53 9.86 -17.52
N PRO A 40 31.58 9.54 -18.83
CA PRO A 40 30.50 9.90 -19.75
C PRO A 40 29.19 9.21 -19.36
N GLY A 41 28.05 9.83 -19.66
CA GLY A 41 26.74 9.44 -19.15
C GLY A 41 26.28 8.03 -19.55
N ASP A 42 26.77 7.53 -20.69
CA ASP A 42 26.54 6.19 -21.23
C ASP A 42 27.38 5.10 -20.53
N ARG A 43 28.34 5.48 -19.68
CA ARG A 43 29.23 4.51 -19.03
C ARG A 43 29.56 4.90 -17.59
N LYS A 44 28.83 4.32 -16.64
CA LYS A 44 29.09 4.49 -15.20
C LYS A 44 30.37 3.76 -14.76
N PHE A 45 31.06 4.30 -13.75
CA PHE A 45 32.20 3.63 -13.11
C PHE A 45 31.73 2.94 -11.84
N ARG A 46 31.76 1.60 -11.79
CA ARG A 46 31.24 0.78 -10.66
C ARG A 46 29.81 1.18 -10.24
N GLY A 47 28.96 1.52 -11.22
CA GLY A 47 27.59 1.99 -10.96
C GLY A 47 27.46 3.48 -10.60
N TYR A 48 28.56 4.20 -10.36
CA TYR A 48 28.55 5.63 -10.01
C TYR A 48 28.70 6.54 -11.23
N THR A 49 28.02 7.68 -11.17
CA THR A 49 28.04 8.77 -12.15
C THR A 49 29.03 9.87 -11.80
N LYS A 50 29.56 9.88 -10.56
CA LYS A 50 30.48 10.91 -10.07
C LYS A 50 31.27 10.42 -8.86
N ARG A 51 32.55 10.77 -8.80
CA ARG A 51 33.44 10.47 -7.67
C ARG A 51 34.37 11.65 -7.35
N ALA A 52 34.99 11.63 -6.18
CA ALA A 52 35.92 12.67 -5.73
C ALA A 52 37.21 12.04 -5.21
N ILE A 53 38.35 12.51 -5.68
CA ILE A 53 39.66 12.15 -5.15
C ILE A 53 40.12 13.21 -4.17
N ASP A 54 40.50 12.79 -2.97
CA ASP A 54 41.04 13.62 -1.90
C ASP A 54 42.48 13.22 -1.53
N ASN A 55 43.26 14.18 -1.04
CA ASN A 55 44.63 13.95 -0.58
C ASN A 55 44.76 13.77 0.93
N ASP A 56 43.64 13.77 1.68
CA ASP A 56 43.63 13.50 3.12
C ASP A 56 44.48 12.27 3.48
N ALA A 57 44.28 11.14 2.80
CA ALA A 57 45.00 9.88 3.05
C ALA A 57 46.53 9.96 2.86
N GLY A 58 47.03 10.91 2.06
CA GLY A 58 48.46 11.05 1.74
C GLY A 58 49.10 12.32 2.32
N GLY A 59 48.36 13.09 3.13
CA GLY A 59 48.84 14.33 3.74
C GLY A 59 49.38 14.11 5.16
N GLY A 60 50.31 14.97 5.61
CA GLY A 60 50.89 14.89 6.96
C GLY A 60 50.02 15.44 8.10
N ARG A 61 48.73 15.68 7.87
CA ARG A 61 47.80 16.14 8.91
C ARG A 61 47.26 14.93 9.66
N ALA A 62 47.26 15.03 10.99
CA ALA A 62 46.77 13.97 11.89
C ALA A 62 45.28 13.66 11.77
N TYR A 63 44.50 14.56 11.16
CA TYR A 63 43.04 14.56 11.20
C TYR A 63 42.48 14.31 9.80
N HIS A 64 41.73 13.21 9.64
CA HIS A 64 41.13 12.82 8.37
C HIS A 64 39.60 12.75 8.47
N ASN A 65 38.91 13.10 7.38
CA ASN A 65 37.45 12.99 7.27
C ASN A 65 36.90 11.57 7.53
N ARG A 66 37.75 10.55 7.40
CA ARG A 66 37.41 9.12 7.54
C ARG A 66 36.83 8.76 8.91
N ILE A 67 37.45 9.23 10.00
CA ILE A 67 36.98 8.91 11.36
C ILE A 67 35.60 9.50 11.65
N ILE A 68 35.30 10.66 11.06
CA ILE A 68 34.03 11.38 11.23
C ILE A 68 32.91 10.61 10.50
N ARG A 69 33.15 10.17 9.27
CA ARG A 69 32.24 9.29 8.52
C ARG A 69 32.03 7.97 9.25
N TYR A 70 33.08 7.41 9.84
CA TYR A 70 32.99 6.18 10.63
C TYR A 70 32.10 6.35 11.85
N TRP A 71 32.29 7.39 12.67
CA TRP A 71 31.43 7.65 13.82
C TRP A 71 29.96 7.90 13.42
N LEU A 72 29.70 8.62 12.32
CA LEU A 72 28.35 8.78 11.79
C LEU A 72 27.73 7.43 11.39
N TYR A 73 28.49 6.60 10.69
CA TYR A 73 28.06 5.24 10.32
C TYR A 73 27.72 4.40 11.55
N LEU A 74 28.48 4.51 12.65
CA LEU A 74 28.19 3.79 13.90
C LEU A 74 26.87 4.22 14.55
N PHE A 75 26.45 5.46 14.36
CA PHE A 75 25.14 5.96 14.84
C PHE A 75 23.99 5.68 13.86
N GLY A 76 24.23 4.89 12.80
CA GLY A 76 23.22 4.63 11.77
C GLY A 76 22.98 5.83 10.83
N HIS A 77 23.80 6.88 10.92
CA HIS A 77 23.69 8.04 10.05
C HIS A 77 24.29 7.74 8.67
N ALA A 78 23.61 8.17 7.61
CA ALA A 78 24.12 8.05 6.24
C ALA A 78 25.50 8.71 6.12
N ALA A 79 26.51 7.95 5.68
CA ALA A 79 27.88 8.38 5.53
C ALA A 79 28.38 8.09 4.09
N ASN A 80 29.29 8.94 3.61
CA ASN A 80 29.90 8.76 2.30
C ASN A 80 30.77 7.50 2.29
N GLU A 81 30.63 6.69 1.25
CA GLU A 81 31.57 5.60 1.00
C GLU A 81 32.93 6.14 0.56
N ASN A 82 33.99 5.47 1.00
CA ASN A 82 35.35 5.90 0.74
C ASN A 82 36.36 4.74 0.74
N GLU A 83 37.35 4.81 -0.15
CA GLU A 83 38.41 3.79 -0.27
C GLU A 83 39.79 4.43 -0.49
N PHE A 84 40.84 3.74 -0.04
CA PHE A 84 42.21 4.12 -0.38
C PHE A 84 42.51 3.76 -1.83
N VAL A 85 43.09 4.70 -2.56
CA VAL A 85 43.50 4.50 -3.96
C VAL A 85 44.91 5.02 -4.19
N ARG A 86 45.60 4.41 -5.17
CA ARG A 86 46.86 4.93 -5.70
C ARG A 86 46.58 5.61 -7.02
N VAL A 87 46.79 6.92 -7.05
CA VAL A 87 46.51 7.74 -8.24
C VAL A 87 47.81 8.05 -8.96
N ILE A 88 47.81 7.77 -10.27
CA ILE A 88 48.87 8.14 -11.21
C ILE A 88 48.26 9.14 -12.20
N ILE A 89 48.92 10.27 -12.40
CA ILE A 89 48.49 11.31 -13.34
C ILE A 89 49.56 11.43 -14.42
N ASN A 90 49.19 11.21 -15.69
CA ASN A 90 50.06 11.37 -16.87
C ASN A 90 51.43 10.66 -16.74
N GLY A 91 51.43 9.43 -16.19
CA GLY A 91 52.67 8.64 -16.00
C GLY A 91 53.57 9.11 -14.85
N GLY A 92 53.11 10.02 -14.00
CA GLY A 92 53.83 10.43 -12.79
C GLY A 92 53.87 9.36 -11.68
N SER A 93 54.48 9.70 -10.55
CA SER A 93 54.57 8.78 -9.40
C SER A 93 53.20 8.50 -8.77
N ALA A 94 52.97 7.25 -8.40
CA ALA A 94 51.77 6.85 -7.65
C ALA A 94 51.71 7.58 -6.30
N SER A 95 50.57 8.21 -6.03
CA SER A 95 50.32 8.90 -4.75
C SER A 95 49.14 8.25 -4.03
N LEU A 96 49.27 8.05 -2.70
CA LEU A 96 48.15 7.62 -1.87
C LEU A 96 47.12 8.74 -1.81
N ARG A 97 45.87 8.39 -2.11
CA ARG A 97 44.70 9.26 -2.12
C ARG A 97 43.51 8.51 -1.57
N GLU A 98 42.43 9.25 -1.35
CA GLU A 98 41.14 8.70 -1.02
C GLU A 98 40.20 8.89 -2.22
N ASP A 99 39.49 7.85 -2.65
CA ASP A 99 38.31 8.00 -3.51
C ASP A 99 37.06 8.05 -2.62
N VAL A 100 36.28 9.11 -2.77
CA VAL A 100 35.16 9.46 -1.90
C VAL A 100 33.90 9.64 -2.73
N GLU A 101 32.82 9.03 -2.28
CA GLU A 101 31.48 9.26 -2.78
C GLU A 101 31.02 10.69 -2.41
N PRO A 102 30.64 11.55 -3.37
CA PRO A 102 30.10 12.87 -3.05
C PRO A 102 28.62 12.80 -2.65
N ASN A 103 28.17 13.71 -1.78
CA ASN A 103 26.75 13.96 -1.51
C ASN A 103 26.05 14.46 -2.80
N ALA A 104 25.48 13.54 -3.57
CA ALA A 104 24.83 13.73 -4.86
C ALA A 104 23.81 12.61 -5.11
N ASN A 105 23.19 12.58 -6.29
CA ASN A 105 22.10 11.64 -6.61
C ASN A 105 22.42 10.17 -6.31
N ASP A 106 23.64 9.68 -6.57
CA ASP A 106 24.02 8.29 -6.28
C ASP A 106 24.04 8.01 -4.77
N PHE A 107 24.60 8.92 -3.96
CA PHE A 107 24.55 8.84 -2.50
C PHE A 107 23.11 8.83 -1.99
N LEU A 108 22.24 9.69 -2.56
CA LEU A 108 20.84 9.76 -2.14
C LEU A 108 20.09 8.46 -2.48
N LYS A 109 20.27 7.91 -3.70
CA LYS A 109 19.65 6.66 -4.14
C LYS A 109 20.12 5.45 -3.33
N ARG A 110 21.36 5.45 -2.85
CA ARG A 110 21.91 4.35 -2.06
C ARG A 110 21.32 4.29 -0.65
N ASN A 111 21.03 5.45 -0.06
CA ASN A 111 20.61 5.52 1.34
C ASN A 111 19.09 5.59 1.51
N TRP A 112 18.33 6.02 0.49
CA TRP A 112 16.87 6.15 0.57
C TRP A 112 16.19 5.79 -0.75
N GLU A 113 15.03 5.15 -0.65
CA GLU A 113 14.14 4.92 -1.78
C GLU A 113 13.81 6.25 -2.47
N ASP A 114 13.99 6.28 -3.78
CA ASP A 114 13.84 7.49 -4.59
C ASP A 114 14.61 8.73 -4.11
N GLY A 115 15.63 8.59 -3.26
CA GLY A 115 16.23 9.70 -2.51
C GLY A 115 16.72 10.88 -3.35
N HIS A 116 17.09 10.67 -4.62
CA HIS A 116 17.42 11.74 -5.57
C HIS A 116 16.28 12.74 -5.88
N LYS A 117 15.02 12.38 -5.58
CA LYS A 117 13.84 13.26 -5.66
C LYS A 117 13.66 14.13 -4.41
N GLY A 118 14.47 13.94 -3.36
CA GLY A 118 14.51 14.81 -2.18
C GLY A 118 15.17 16.16 -2.47
N GLU A 119 15.14 17.07 -1.49
CA GLU A 119 15.74 18.41 -1.60
C GLU A 119 17.08 18.46 -0.88
N LEU A 120 18.18 18.56 -1.62
CA LEU A 120 19.53 18.59 -1.08
C LEU A 120 20.13 19.99 -1.22
N TYR A 121 20.40 20.65 -0.11
CA TYR A 121 21.02 21.98 -0.06
C TYR A 121 22.46 21.86 0.42
N ARG A 122 23.40 22.36 -0.35
CA ARG A 122 24.78 22.54 0.11
C ARG A 122 24.87 23.84 0.90
N ILE A 123 25.48 23.77 2.08
CA ILE A 123 25.68 24.91 2.98
C ILE A 123 26.97 25.64 2.57
N ASP A 124 26.88 26.92 2.25
CA ASP A 124 28.02 27.81 1.97
C ASP A 124 27.73 29.23 2.49
N ASP A 125 28.76 30.09 2.52
CA ASP A 125 28.59 31.48 2.92
C ASP A 125 28.36 32.41 1.72
N GLU A 126 27.55 33.45 1.93
CA GLU A 126 27.39 34.52 0.94
C GLU A 126 28.62 35.42 0.96
N TRP A 127 29.12 35.77 -0.22
CA TRP A 127 30.23 36.71 -0.40
C TRP A 127 29.79 37.88 -1.27
N TRP A 128 30.16 39.10 -0.85
CA TRP A 128 30.11 40.27 -1.71
C TRP A 128 31.44 41.01 -1.71
N PHE A 129 31.74 41.60 -2.85
CA PHE A 129 32.90 42.43 -3.11
C PHE A 129 32.40 43.83 -3.41
N ASP A 130 32.95 44.84 -2.76
CA ASP A 130 32.72 46.23 -3.16
C ASP A 130 33.64 46.63 -4.34
N ASP A 131 33.34 47.77 -4.96
CA ASP A 131 34.10 48.31 -6.10
C ASP A 131 35.57 48.64 -5.75
N GLY A 132 35.90 48.70 -4.45
CA GLY A 132 37.24 48.88 -3.91
C GLY A 132 37.98 47.57 -3.61
N TRP A 133 37.44 46.41 -4.00
CA TRP A 133 37.93 45.07 -3.66
C TRP A 133 37.85 44.69 -2.18
N GLY A 134 37.08 45.45 -1.38
CA GLY A 134 36.73 45.08 -0.03
C GLY A 134 35.84 43.83 -0.03
N ARG A 135 36.18 42.85 0.80
CA ARG A 135 35.50 41.55 0.86
C ARG A 135 34.72 41.43 2.16
N GLN A 136 33.45 41.05 2.06
CA GLN A 136 32.55 40.82 3.19
C GLN A 136 31.82 39.50 3.00
N ASN A 137 31.34 38.90 4.09
CA ASN A 137 30.60 37.64 4.03
C ASN A 137 29.51 37.53 5.09
N ARG A 138 28.55 36.64 4.83
CA ARG A 138 27.52 36.25 5.79
C ARG A 138 27.42 34.73 5.88
N ASN A 139 27.24 34.22 7.10
CA ASN A 139 27.03 32.79 7.35
C ASN A 139 25.67 32.32 6.83
N ALA A 140 25.62 31.07 6.32
CA ALA A 140 24.35 30.35 6.32
C ALA A 140 23.85 30.18 7.76
N THR A 141 22.58 30.49 7.99
CA THR A 141 21.90 30.29 9.28
C THR A 141 20.49 29.77 9.02
N TRP A 142 19.80 29.34 10.08
CA TRP A 142 18.37 29.04 10.01
C TRP A 142 17.51 30.28 10.31
N GLU A 143 18.07 31.48 10.22
CA GLU A 143 17.35 32.73 10.44
C GLU A 143 16.31 32.97 9.33
N TYR A 144 15.08 33.31 9.72
CA TYR A 144 14.10 33.81 8.77
C TYR A 144 14.46 35.24 8.34
N LYS A 145 14.65 35.45 7.04
CA LYS A 145 15.13 36.73 6.49
C LYS A 145 14.02 37.76 6.26
N ASN A 146 12.85 37.58 6.88
CA ASN A 146 11.66 38.42 6.72
C ASN A 146 11.16 38.52 5.26
N THR A 147 11.34 37.45 4.50
CA THR A 147 10.95 37.35 3.08
C THR A 147 10.83 35.88 2.66
N THR A 148 9.96 35.63 1.68
CA THR A 148 9.77 34.33 1.01
C THR A 148 10.46 34.26 -0.35
N GLU A 149 11.23 35.29 -0.73
CA GLU A 149 12.01 35.34 -1.97
C GLU A 149 13.18 34.34 -1.93
N PRO A 150 13.20 33.31 -2.81
CA PRO A 150 14.26 32.31 -2.84
C PRO A 150 15.67 32.89 -3.00
N GLU A 151 15.82 34.01 -3.73
CA GLU A 151 17.09 34.70 -3.99
C GLU A 151 17.82 35.13 -2.70
N ARG A 152 17.05 35.35 -1.63
CA ARG A 152 17.61 35.74 -0.33
C ARG A 152 18.23 34.57 0.41
N TYR A 153 17.93 33.33 0.04
CA TYR A 153 18.42 32.10 0.67
C TYR A 153 19.37 31.32 -0.24
N SER A 154 19.17 31.35 -1.55
CA SER A 154 19.86 30.51 -2.52
C SER A 154 21.38 30.76 -2.62
N SER A 155 21.86 31.92 -2.18
CA SER A 155 23.29 32.24 -2.11
C SER A 155 24.04 31.47 -1.01
N GLU A 156 23.37 31.12 0.08
CA GLU A 156 23.93 30.38 1.23
C GLU A 156 23.52 28.89 1.23
N TRP A 157 22.33 28.61 0.70
CA TRP A 157 21.71 27.30 0.66
C TRP A 157 21.62 26.84 -0.79
N ILE A 158 22.71 26.33 -1.33
CA ILE A 158 22.80 26.05 -2.76
C ILE A 158 22.17 24.69 -3.06
N LYS A 159 21.01 24.67 -3.73
CA LYS A 159 20.32 23.44 -4.11
C LYS A 159 21.19 22.55 -5.04
N ARG A 160 21.17 21.23 -4.82
CA ARG A 160 22.01 20.19 -5.46
C ARG A 160 21.27 18.96 -5.99
N SER A 161 19.98 18.88 -5.70
CA SER A 161 19.00 18.02 -6.36
C SER A 161 17.83 18.91 -6.77
N ARG A 162 17.09 18.56 -7.83
CA ARG A 162 15.96 19.38 -8.31
C ARG A 162 16.35 20.84 -8.60
N GLU A 163 17.58 21.06 -9.09
CA GLU A 163 18.14 22.40 -9.30
C GLU A 163 17.30 23.26 -10.26
N ALA A 164 16.63 22.63 -11.24
CA ALA A 164 15.81 23.32 -12.24
C ALA A 164 14.53 23.96 -11.67
N GLU A 165 14.03 23.49 -10.53
CA GLU A 165 12.76 23.97 -9.96
C GLU A 165 12.90 25.32 -9.26
N HIS A 166 14.10 25.66 -8.76
CA HIS A 166 14.38 26.85 -7.95
C HIS A 166 13.40 27.11 -6.77
N ASP A 167 12.70 26.07 -6.31
CA ASP A 167 11.68 26.17 -5.25
C ASP A 167 12.30 26.05 -3.85
N TYR A 168 12.29 27.11 -3.05
CA TYR A 168 12.85 27.12 -1.69
C TYR A 168 11.78 27.07 -0.59
N SER A 169 10.50 26.86 -0.95
CA SER A 169 9.37 26.96 -0.03
C SER A 169 9.56 26.13 1.24
N SER A 170 9.86 24.83 1.11
CA SER A 170 10.12 23.91 2.25
C SER A 170 11.21 24.43 3.20
N PHE A 171 12.31 24.97 2.65
CA PHE A 171 13.41 25.48 3.44
C PHE A 171 13.05 26.81 4.12
N ILE A 172 12.31 27.68 3.44
CA ILE A 172 11.85 28.94 4.00
C ILE A 172 10.88 28.68 5.16
N SER A 173 9.95 27.72 5.02
CA SER A 173 9.08 27.27 6.12
C SER A 173 9.90 26.76 7.31
N TRP A 174 10.96 25.98 7.08
CA TRP A 174 11.90 25.60 8.14
C TRP A 174 12.49 26.82 8.88
N THR A 175 12.94 27.84 8.15
CA THR A 175 13.47 29.06 8.79
C THR A 175 12.39 29.87 9.53
N GLN A 176 11.14 29.86 9.06
CA GLN A 176 10.03 30.50 9.77
C GLN A 176 9.73 29.81 11.10
N MET A 177 9.70 28.47 11.12
CA MET A 177 9.48 27.67 12.33
C MET A 177 10.69 27.76 13.26
N VAL A 178 11.82 27.20 12.83
CA VAL A 178 13.02 27.01 13.67
C VAL A 178 13.73 28.34 13.90
N GLY A 179 13.87 29.18 12.87
CA GLY A 179 14.54 30.47 12.98
C GLY A 179 13.85 31.44 13.94
N ARG A 180 12.51 31.43 13.99
CA ARG A 180 11.73 32.25 14.93
C ARG A 180 11.44 31.58 16.27
N ASN A 181 11.90 30.34 16.48
CA ASN A 181 11.59 29.52 17.65
C ASN A 181 10.07 29.36 17.88
N ASN A 182 9.31 29.24 16.80
CA ASN A 182 7.86 29.11 16.83
C ASN A 182 7.48 27.72 16.31
N PHE A 183 7.66 26.71 17.17
CA PHE A 183 7.27 25.34 16.86
C PHE A 183 7.01 24.50 18.12
N THR A 184 6.09 23.54 18.01
CA THR A 184 5.78 22.50 18.99
C THR A 184 6.66 21.25 18.79
N ARG A 185 6.57 20.27 19.69
CA ARG A 185 7.32 19.02 19.55
C ARG A 185 6.81 18.22 18.35
N GLU A 186 5.49 18.12 18.24
CA GLU A 186 4.78 17.35 17.23
C GLU A 186 5.14 17.88 15.83
N GLU A 187 5.18 19.21 15.67
CA GLU A 187 5.60 19.87 14.43
C GLU A 187 7.06 19.57 14.05
N ILE A 188 7.98 19.55 15.03
CA ILE A 188 9.40 19.32 14.73
C ILE A 188 9.69 17.84 14.46
N GLU A 189 9.04 16.91 15.14
CA GLU A 189 9.24 15.48 14.93
C GLU A 189 8.67 15.00 13.57
N ARG A 190 7.73 15.75 12.99
CA ARG A 190 7.28 15.58 11.60
C ARG A 190 8.23 16.16 10.56
N THR A 191 8.86 17.28 10.86
CA THR A 191 9.67 18.02 9.89
C THR A 191 11.15 17.64 9.94
N ALA A 192 11.65 17.09 11.05
CA ALA A 192 13.05 16.76 11.22
C ALA A 192 13.24 15.35 11.76
N ASP A 193 14.29 14.72 11.28
CA ASP A 193 14.87 13.55 11.90
C ASP A 193 15.73 14.00 13.09
N ILE A 194 15.09 14.17 14.26
CA ILE A 194 15.76 14.72 15.45
C ILE A 194 16.95 13.86 15.90
N ASP A 195 16.90 12.56 15.63
CA ASP A 195 17.92 11.60 15.99
C ASP A 195 19.15 11.78 15.09
N MET A 196 18.96 11.78 13.77
CA MET A 196 20.07 11.99 12.84
C MET A 196 20.64 13.41 12.91
N MET A 197 19.82 14.41 13.21
CA MET A 197 20.29 15.77 13.51
C MET A 197 21.20 15.79 14.75
N ALA A 198 20.79 15.12 15.83
CA ALA A 198 21.56 15.03 17.06
C ALA A 198 22.86 14.24 16.86
N ALA A 199 22.81 13.08 16.20
CA ALA A 199 23.99 12.28 15.87
C ALA A 199 25.01 13.10 15.05
N ASN A 200 24.55 13.81 14.01
CA ASN A 200 25.42 14.68 13.20
C ASN A 200 26.05 15.78 14.06
N ALA A 201 25.24 16.53 14.81
CA ALA A 201 25.72 17.63 15.63
C ALA A 201 26.70 17.16 16.72
N VAL A 202 26.45 16.00 17.33
CA VAL A 202 27.35 15.40 18.32
C VAL A 202 28.67 15.00 17.72
N VAL A 203 28.68 14.30 16.58
CA VAL A 203 29.95 13.90 15.94
C VAL A 203 30.75 15.12 15.50
N ARG A 204 30.10 16.10 14.84
CA ARG A 204 30.76 17.34 14.40
C ARG A 204 31.24 18.19 15.58
N GLY A 205 30.49 18.22 16.68
CA GLY A 205 30.88 18.87 17.92
C GLY A 205 32.02 18.13 18.65
N TRP A 206 32.04 16.80 18.60
CA TRP A 206 33.08 15.99 19.24
C TRP A 206 34.46 16.25 18.65
N CYS A 207 34.54 16.31 17.33
CA CYS A 207 35.77 16.67 16.61
C CYS A 207 36.02 18.18 16.56
N ASP A 208 35.23 19.02 17.24
CA ASP A 208 35.33 20.50 17.19
C ASP A 208 35.48 21.01 15.75
N ASP A 209 34.57 20.60 14.88
CA ASP A 209 34.50 21.08 13.51
C ASP A 209 34.00 22.53 13.48
N TRP A 210 34.89 23.47 13.71
CA TRP A 210 34.49 24.85 13.91
C TRP A 210 33.88 25.51 12.65
N ASP A 211 34.04 24.90 11.46
CA ASP A 211 33.58 25.40 10.15
C ASP A 211 32.23 24.77 9.70
N THR A 212 31.36 24.36 10.65
CA THR A 212 30.02 23.79 10.36
C THR A 212 28.85 24.51 11.03
N LEU A 213 27.65 24.36 10.43
CA LEU A 213 26.41 25.00 10.85
C LEU A 213 26.06 24.72 12.33
N THR A 214 26.24 23.47 12.80
CA THR A 214 25.93 23.10 14.19
C THR A 214 26.92 23.70 15.20
N ARG A 215 27.97 24.34 14.70
CA ARG A 215 28.95 25.13 15.47
C ARG A 215 28.69 26.61 15.21
N ASN A 216 29.72 27.41 14.96
CA ASN A 216 29.60 28.86 14.84
C ASN A 216 29.85 29.38 13.41
N ARG A 217 29.72 28.51 12.40
CA ARG A 217 30.05 28.85 11.01
C ARG A 217 29.18 28.11 9.99
N GLY A 218 28.35 28.83 9.24
CA GLY A 218 27.39 28.24 8.30
C GLY A 218 28.03 27.74 7.00
N LYS A 219 28.81 26.66 7.05
CA LYS A 219 29.53 26.06 5.93
C LYS A 219 29.62 24.53 6.05
N ASN A 220 30.31 23.90 5.10
CA ASN A 220 30.82 22.52 5.11
C ASN A 220 29.83 21.47 5.61
N GLY A 221 28.77 21.31 4.82
CA GLY A 221 27.75 20.31 5.06
C GLY A 221 26.65 20.44 4.05
N TYR A 222 25.66 19.58 4.23
CA TYR A 222 24.44 19.59 3.45
C TYR A 222 23.24 19.52 4.38
N PHE A 223 22.12 20.03 3.91
CA PHE A 223 20.83 19.92 4.56
C PHE A 223 19.90 19.24 3.59
N LEU A 224 19.44 18.04 3.96
CA LEU A 224 18.65 17.16 3.12
C LEU A 224 17.24 17.12 3.66
N ARG A 225 16.25 17.34 2.81
CA ARG A 225 14.88 16.93 3.03
C ARG A 225 14.59 15.66 2.24
N ARG A 226 14.26 14.57 2.95
CA ARG A 226 13.97 13.28 2.32
C ARG A 226 12.61 13.30 1.63
N VAL A 227 12.47 12.53 0.56
CA VAL A 227 11.21 12.42 -0.19
C VAL A 227 10.22 11.46 0.47
N THR A 228 10.72 10.40 1.10
CA THR A 228 9.91 9.32 1.68
C THR A 228 9.06 9.76 2.87
N ASP A 229 9.62 10.60 3.74
CA ASP A 229 8.97 11.05 4.98
C ASP A 229 8.93 12.57 5.12
N GLY A 230 9.53 13.32 4.18
CA GLY A 230 9.56 14.77 4.21
C GLY A 230 10.47 15.38 5.29
N LYS A 231 11.25 14.56 6.01
CA LYS A 231 12.05 15.00 7.17
C LYS A 231 13.39 15.60 6.75
N TRP A 232 13.76 16.68 7.43
CA TRP A 232 15.05 17.34 7.36
C TRP A 232 16.10 16.59 8.17
N MET A 233 17.32 16.49 7.62
CA MET A 233 18.50 16.02 8.31
C MET A 233 19.76 16.75 7.80
N LEU A 234 20.79 16.83 8.64
CA LEU A 234 22.11 17.32 8.24
C LEU A 234 22.94 16.17 7.67
N VAL A 235 23.72 16.43 6.62
CA VAL A 235 24.65 15.45 6.04
C VAL A 235 26.06 16.03 6.07
N GLN A 236 27.00 15.23 6.55
CA GLN A 236 28.40 15.64 6.72
C GLN A 236 29.09 15.86 5.37
N TRP A 237 29.94 16.88 5.32
CA TRP A 237 30.91 17.08 4.23
C TRP A 237 32.05 17.99 4.72
N ASP A 238 33.27 17.75 4.25
CA ASP A 238 34.43 18.66 4.40
C ASP A 238 34.75 19.09 5.85
N SER A 239 35.07 18.11 6.70
CA SER A 239 35.43 18.28 8.10
C SER A 239 36.96 18.25 8.34
N ASP A 240 37.72 18.93 7.47
CA ASP A 240 39.19 18.93 7.52
C ASP A 240 39.77 19.97 8.52
N LEU A 241 38.94 20.88 9.03
CA LEU A 241 39.28 21.90 10.05
C LEU A 241 38.72 21.53 11.43
N THR A 242 39.24 20.44 11.98
CA THR A 242 38.77 19.81 13.23
C THR A 242 39.90 19.69 14.26
N PHE A 243 39.54 19.24 15.46
CA PHE A 243 40.42 18.89 16.58
C PHE A 243 41.24 20.09 17.12
N GLY A 244 40.62 21.28 17.14
CA GLY A 244 41.25 22.53 17.55
C GLY A 244 41.25 22.77 19.07
N SER A 245 40.06 22.77 19.69
CA SER A 245 39.89 23.04 21.13
C SER A 245 39.08 21.96 21.83
N SER A 246 39.72 21.23 22.74
CA SER A 246 39.03 20.18 23.51
C SER A 246 38.00 20.73 24.52
N ASN A 247 37.98 22.04 24.75
CA ASN A 247 37.04 22.72 25.64
C ASN A 247 35.85 23.35 24.89
N ALA A 248 35.85 23.29 23.56
CA ALA A 248 34.80 23.90 22.76
C ALA A 248 33.43 23.26 23.06
N ASP A 249 32.36 24.04 22.94
CA ASP A 249 30.99 23.52 23.09
C ASP A 249 30.70 22.41 22.06
N PHE A 250 29.65 21.62 22.23
CA PHE A 250 29.24 20.65 21.19
C PHE A 250 28.31 21.30 20.17
N ILE A 251 27.43 22.20 20.63
CA ILE A 251 26.50 22.97 19.81
C ILE A 251 26.89 24.46 19.87
N GLY A 252 26.84 25.15 18.74
CA GLY A 252 27.14 26.57 18.64
C GLY A 252 25.93 27.49 18.80
N ASN A 253 26.14 28.77 18.49
CA ASN A 253 25.22 29.88 18.76
C ASN A 253 24.71 30.58 17.49
N LEU A 254 24.80 29.94 16.31
CA LEU A 254 24.20 30.51 15.10
C LEU A 254 22.68 30.65 15.25
N SER A 255 22.13 31.68 14.59
CA SER A 255 20.69 31.95 14.59
C SER A 255 19.88 30.75 14.10
N GLY A 256 18.82 30.41 14.83
CA GLY A 256 17.98 29.23 14.62
C GLY A 256 18.56 27.90 15.13
N VAL A 257 19.89 27.70 15.10
CA VAL A 257 20.53 26.42 15.50
C VAL A 257 20.23 26.08 16.96
N ARG A 258 20.37 27.04 17.87
CA ARG A 258 20.02 26.82 19.29
C ARG A 258 18.53 26.58 19.50
N ASN A 259 17.67 27.24 18.73
CA ASN A 259 16.22 27.10 18.89
C ASN A 259 15.79 25.64 18.73
N PHE A 260 16.48 24.88 17.86
CA PHE A 260 16.31 23.44 17.68
C PHE A 260 16.99 22.64 18.80
N PHE A 261 18.32 22.71 18.92
CA PHE A 261 19.08 21.81 19.79
C PHE A 261 18.89 22.05 21.29
N GLU A 262 18.34 23.20 21.69
CA GLU A 262 18.10 23.51 23.10
C GLU A 262 16.75 22.98 23.62
N LYS A 263 15.88 22.45 22.75
CA LYS A 263 14.59 21.86 23.19
C LYS A 263 14.86 20.64 24.08
N PRO A 264 14.11 20.45 25.19
CA PRO A 264 14.42 19.39 26.17
C PRO A 264 14.47 17.97 25.58
N TYR A 265 13.56 17.64 24.67
CA TYR A 265 13.51 16.32 24.02
C TYR A 265 14.63 16.14 22.97
N ILE A 266 15.05 17.18 22.25
CA ILE A 266 16.23 17.11 21.36
C ILE A 266 17.51 17.04 22.19
N LYS A 267 17.60 17.76 23.31
CA LYS A 267 18.71 17.62 24.27
C LYS A 267 18.81 16.22 24.83
N GLN A 268 17.69 15.52 25.05
CA GLN A 268 17.69 14.11 25.45
C GLN A 268 18.46 13.27 24.41
N ARG A 269 18.19 13.46 23.12
CA ARG A 269 18.92 12.81 22.03
C ARG A 269 20.40 13.20 21.98
N VAL A 270 20.72 14.49 22.11
CA VAL A 270 22.11 14.96 22.15
C VAL A 270 22.87 14.34 23.32
N ASN A 271 22.26 14.25 24.50
CA ASN A 271 22.84 13.61 25.68
C ASN A 271 23.10 12.12 25.44
N HIS A 272 22.16 11.43 24.79
CA HIS A 272 22.31 10.03 24.43
C HIS A 272 23.51 9.80 23.50
N TYR A 273 23.56 10.47 22.35
CA TYR A 273 24.67 10.32 21.42
C TYR A 273 26.02 10.76 22.00
N LEU A 274 26.04 11.77 22.89
CA LEU A 274 27.26 12.14 23.62
C LEU A 274 27.71 11.05 24.59
N ASN A 275 26.77 10.43 25.30
CA ASN A 275 27.07 9.32 26.18
C ASN A 275 27.62 8.14 25.38
N GLU A 276 27.03 7.81 24.23
CA GLU A 276 27.51 6.74 23.35
C GLU A 276 28.90 7.02 22.79
N MET A 277 29.20 8.26 22.41
CA MET A 277 30.57 8.67 22.05
C MET A 277 31.55 8.33 23.17
N VAL A 278 31.23 8.69 24.41
CA VAL A 278 32.07 8.46 25.59
C VAL A 278 32.23 6.97 25.89
N GLN A 279 31.12 6.22 25.94
CA GLN A 279 31.10 4.85 26.45
C GLN A 279 31.51 3.82 25.40
N LYS A 280 31.11 3.99 24.13
CA LYS A 280 31.30 2.97 23.09
C LYS A 280 32.39 3.33 22.08
N TYR A 281 32.51 4.60 21.66
CA TYR A 281 33.19 4.92 20.39
C TYR A 281 34.48 5.74 20.48
N THR A 282 34.89 6.20 21.67
CA THR A 282 36.06 7.09 21.78
C THR A 282 37.06 6.67 22.86
N VAL A 283 36.86 7.06 24.12
CA VAL A 283 37.83 6.87 25.20
C VAL A 283 37.95 5.39 25.52
N ASN A 284 39.16 4.83 25.41
CA ASN A 284 39.45 3.40 25.65
C ASN A 284 38.60 2.43 24.81
N SER A 285 38.07 2.87 23.67
CA SER A 285 37.23 2.04 22.80
C SER A 285 38.08 0.99 22.07
N THR A 286 37.81 -0.29 22.35
CA THR A 286 38.41 -1.42 21.62
C THR A 286 38.01 -1.41 20.14
N ARG A 287 36.80 -0.92 19.84
CA ARG A 287 36.29 -0.76 18.49
C ARG A 287 37.08 0.30 17.72
N LEU A 288 37.33 1.46 18.33
CA LEU A 288 38.14 2.51 17.70
C LEU A 288 39.59 2.04 17.46
N ALA A 289 40.19 1.33 18.42
CA ALA A 289 41.51 0.73 18.25
C ALA A 289 41.56 -0.30 17.12
N ALA A 290 40.50 -1.11 16.97
CA ALA A 290 40.39 -2.04 15.85
C ALA A 290 40.26 -1.30 14.50
N TRP A 291 39.49 -0.22 14.45
CA TRP A 291 39.36 0.61 13.25
C TRP A 291 40.70 1.19 12.80
N PHE A 292 41.51 1.73 13.73
CA PHE A 292 42.86 2.23 13.40
C PHE A 292 43.75 1.14 12.77
N ARG A 293 43.73 -0.08 13.30
CA ARG A 293 44.48 -1.21 12.74
C ARG A 293 44.02 -1.55 11.34
N CYS A 294 42.71 -1.66 11.11
CA CYS A 294 42.16 -1.95 9.79
C CYS A 294 42.55 -0.88 8.75
N GLU A 295 42.57 0.39 9.13
CA GLU A 295 42.96 1.49 8.24
C GLU A 295 44.46 1.45 7.90
N GLU A 296 45.33 1.15 8.87
CA GLU A 296 46.78 1.01 8.66
C GLU A 296 47.13 -0.28 7.87
N ASP A 297 46.40 -1.38 8.10
CA ASP A 297 46.54 -2.63 7.35
C ASP A 297 46.14 -2.45 5.88
N ALA A 298 45.17 -1.56 5.60
CA ALA A 298 44.72 -1.28 4.24
C ALA A 298 45.78 -0.56 3.38
N SER A 299 46.74 0.14 3.98
CA SER A 299 47.83 0.80 3.26
C SER A 299 49.06 1.04 4.12
N PRO A 300 50.24 0.48 3.77
CA PRO A 300 51.48 0.68 4.54
C PRO A 300 52.05 2.10 4.43
N SER A 301 51.42 2.97 3.63
CA SER A 301 51.79 4.39 3.48
C SER A 301 50.85 5.31 4.25
N TYR A 302 49.84 4.77 4.93
CA TYR A 302 48.93 5.48 5.80
C TYR A 302 49.36 5.31 7.26
N SER A 303 49.18 6.34 8.08
CA SER A 303 49.26 6.24 9.54
C SER A 303 48.02 6.90 10.13
N SER A 304 47.35 6.19 11.02
CA SER A 304 46.15 6.68 11.70
C SER A 304 46.45 7.79 12.70
N ASN A 305 47.70 7.91 13.16
CA ASN A 305 48.09 8.75 14.29
C ASN A 305 47.21 8.54 15.54
N GLU A 306 46.99 7.27 15.91
CA GLU A 306 46.18 6.83 17.05
C GLU A 306 46.47 7.63 18.35
N SER A 307 47.74 7.97 18.62
CA SER A 307 48.12 8.69 19.84
C SER A 307 47.45 10.07 19.98
N THR A 308 47.31 10.80 18.86
CA THR A 308 46.67 12.12 18.83
C THR A 308 45.17 11.99 19.11
N TYR A 309 44.49 11.04 18.46
CA TYR A 309 43.06 10.79 18.68
C TYR A 309 42.77 10.34 20.12
N ASN A 310 43.58 9.44 20.66
CA ASN A 310 43.44 8.99 22.05
C ASN A 310 43.66 10.13 23.05
N SER A 311 44.62 11.03 22.80
CA SER A 311 44.80 12.22 23.63
C SER A 311 43.63 13.18 23.52
N TRP A 312 43.12 13.43 22.31
CA TRP A 312 41.95 14.28 22.08
C TRP A 312 40.72 13.77 22.83
N ASN A 313 40.41 12.47 22.66
CA ASN A 313 39.23 11.85 23.27
C ASN A 313 39.28 11.95 24.80
N ARG A 314 40.43 11.69 25.44
CA ARG A 314 40.61 11.88 26.88
C ARG A 314 40.35 13.33 27.32
N ASN A 315 40.81 14.29 26.53
CA ASN A 315 40.64 15.71 26.84
C ASN A 315 39.19 16.20 26.62
N ARG A 316 38.40 15.57 25.74
CA ARG A 316 36.97 15.91 25.53
C ARG A 316 36.05 15.40 26.64
N LEU A 317 36.43 14.35 27.37
CA LEU A 317 35.59 13.68 28.35
C LEU A 317 34.96 14.63 29.37
N SER A 318 35.74 15.52 29.98
CA SER A 318 35.22 16.47 30.98
C SER A 318 34.16 17.39 30.39
N LYS A 319 34.34 17.83 29.13
CA LYS A 319 33.39 18.71 28.45
C LYS A 319 32.12 17.95 28.09
N ALA A 320 32.24 16.72 27.59
CA ALA A 320 31.09 15.84 27.31
C ALA A 320 30.26 15.64 28.58
N ASN A 321 30.89 15.25 29.68
CA ASN A 321 30.20 14.99 30.94
C ASN A 321 29.51 16.24 31.49
N SER A 322 30.17 17.41 31.41
CA SER A 322 29.55 18.67 31.82
C SER A 322 28.36 19.08 30.96
N THR A 323 28.33 18.66 29.69
CA THR A 323 27.24 18.97 28.76
C THR A 323 26.04 18.07 29.02
N ILE A 324 26.27 16.77 29.27
CA ILE A 324 25.21 15.81 29.63
C ILE A 324 24.59 16.18 31.00
N GLY A 325 25.42 16.61 31.94
CA GLY A 325 24.98 17.14 33.22
C GLY A 325 24.36 16.07 34.14
N SER A 326 23.20 16.36 34.72
CA SER A 326 22.56 15.48 35.71
C SER A 326 22.15 14.12 35.15
N ALA A 327 21.88 14.02 33.85
CA ALA A 327 21.46 12.78 33.19
C ALA A 327 22.51 11.65 33.26
N LEU A 328 23.77 11.95 33.58
CA LEU A 328 24.80 10.93 33.83
C LEU A 328 24.58 10.10 35.10
N ASN A 329 23.83 10.64 36.07
CA ASN A 329 23.71 10.06 37.41
C ASN A 329 22.24 9.75 37.75
N ILE A 330 21.39 9.59 36.74
CA ILE A 330 19.99 9.20 36.93
C ILE A 330 19.88 7.71 36.62
N ASP A 331 19.53 6.95 37.64
CA ASP A 331 19.15 5.55 37.46
C ASP A 331 17.77 5.48 36.78
N PHE A 332 17.58 4.46 35.95
CA PHE A 332 16.27 4.15 35.40
C PHE A 332 15.30 3.79 36.54
N ASN A 333 14.17 4.52 36.62
CA ASN A 333 13.13 4.22 37.58
C ASN A 333 11.70 4.58 37.10
N VAL A 334 10.69 3.96 37.70
CA VAL A 334 9.27 4.27 37.62
C VAL A 334 8.92 5.08 38.85
N THR A 335 8.43 6.30 38.64
CA THR A 335 8.04 7.24 39.71
C THR A 335 6.54 7.25 40.00
N SER A 336 5.73 6.66 39.10
CA SER A 336 4.30 6.42 39.32
C SER A 336 4.03 5.79 40.69
N GLY A 337 2.98 6.25 41.38
CA GLY A 337 2.64 5.73 42.72
C GLY A 337 3.77 5.89 43.75
N ASN A 338 4.58 6.94 43.63
CA ASN A 338 5.80 7.16 44.42
C ASN A 338 6.83 6.02 44.31
N GLY A 339 6.90 5.36 43.15
CA GLY A 339 7.81 4.24 42.89
C GLY A 339 7.49 2.97 43.67
N SER A 340 6.23 2.79 44.09
CA SER A 340 5.78 1.59 44.82
C SER A 340 4.82 0.76 43.99
N SER A 341 3.56 1.15 43.95
CA SER A 341 2.50 0.44 43.23
C SER A 341 1.31 1.36 42.98
N LEU A 342 0.46 1.00 42.02
CA LEU A 342 -0.80 1.70 41.77
C LEU A 342 -2.00 0.74 41.85
N SER A 343 -3.18 1.31 42.08
CA SER A 343 -4.46 0.63 41.91
C SER A 343 -5.34 1.44 40.97
N THR A 344 -6.06 0.77 40.07
CA THR A 344 -6.97 1.40 39.11
C THR A 344 -8.16 0.49 38.81
N SER A 345 -9.24 1.05 38.27
CA SER A 345 -10.33 0.29 37.65
C SER A 345 -10.35 0.42 36.12
N SER A 346 -9.42 1.21 35.55
CA SER A 346 -9.32 1.41 34.10
C SER A 346 -8.61 0.23 33.44
N ASP A 347 -8.98 -0.06 32.20
CA ASP A 347 -8.39 -1.14 31.40
C ASP A 347 -6.97 -0.80 30.91
N THR A 348 -6.66 0.49 30.79
CA THR A 348 -5.32 1.00 30.47
C THR A 348 -4.77 1.95 31.54
N ILE A 349 -3.44 2.13 31.54
CA ILE A 349 -2.75 3.08 32.43
C ILE A 349 -1.55 3.73 31.73
N SER A 350 -1.14 4.92 32.23
CA SER A 350 0.15 5.52 31.92
C SER A 350 1.08 5.49 33.14
N LEU A 351 2.34 5.17 32.90
CA LEU A 351 3.42 5.26 33.88
C LEU A 351 4.30 6.48 33.63
N GLN A 352 4.91 7.01 34.68
CA GLN A 352 5.90 8.08 34.62
C GLN A 352 7.17 7.63 35.31
N GLY A 353 8.32 8.07 34.84
CA GLY A 353 9.60 7.70 35.42
C GLY A 353 10.75 8.60 35.05
N ARG A 354 11.95 8.17 35.44
CA ARG A 354 13.20 8.84 35.10
C ARG A 354 14.21 7.88 34.48
N SER A 355 15.13 8.40 33.68
CA SER A 355 16.20 7.63 33.05
C SER A 355 17.45 8.47 32.83
N GLY A 356 18.59 7.79 32.71
CA GLY A 356 19.88 8.37 32.38
C GLY A 356 20.06 8.61 30.88
N ALA A 357 21.25 9.11 30.52
CA ALA A 357 21.63 9.39 29.13
C ALA A 357 21.91 8.12 28.30
N ASP A 358 22.06 6.96 28.93
CA ASP A 358 22.21 5.66 28.25
C ASP A 358 20.92 5.20 27.55
N VAL A 359 19.77 5.76 27.94
CA VAL A 359 18.45 5.31 27.45
C VAL A 359 18.04 6.03 26.16
N PHE A 360 17.67 5.25 25.15
CA PHE A 360 17.11 5.73 23.89
C PHE A 360 15.59 5.59 23.81
N ALA A 361 15.04 4.47 24.28
CA ALA A 361 13.61 4.19 24.27
C ALA A 361 13.18 3.41 25.51
N ILE A 362 11.86 3.37 25.78
CA ILE A 362 11.27 2.71 26.94
C ILE A 362 10.10 1.87 26.47
N ARG A 363 9.94 0.67 27.04
CA ARG A 363 8.87 -0.27 26.67
C ARG A 363 8.39 -1.08 27.86
N VAL A 364 7.23 -1.70 27.72
CA VAL A 364 6.78 -2.78 28.61
C VAL A 364 6.87 -4.11 27.85
N THR A 365 7.48 -5.12 28.46
CA THR A 365 7.56 -6.47 27.86
C THR A 365 6.17 -7.02 27.57
N GLY A 366 5.94 -7.51 26.34
CA GLY A 366 4.65 -8.06 25.91
C GLY A 366 3.59 -7.02 25.53
N GLN A 367 3.92 -5.73 25.56
CA GLN A 367 3.01 -4.65 25.15
C GLN A 367 3.70 -3.66 24.20
N PRO A 368 4.03 -4.07 22.96
CA PRO A 368 4.78 -3.26 22.01
C PRO A 368 4.04 -2.00 21.54
N TRP A 369 2.72 -1.91 21.73
CA TRP A 369 1.91 -0.74 21.42
C TRP A 369 2.00 0.37 22.48
N ALA A 370 2.65 0.14 23.63
CA ALA A 370 2.81 1.16 24.65
C ALA A 370 3.74 2.27 24.15
N GLU A 371 3.28 3.52 24.22
CA GLU A 371 3.98 4.67 23.65
C GLU A 371 4.76 5.43 24.72
N TYR A 372 6.06 5.63 24.48
CA TYR A 372 6.92 6.38 25.39
C TYR A 372 7.13 7.80 24.91
N GLU A 373 7.28 8.73 25.85
CA GLU A 373 7.62 10.11 25.56
C GLU A 373 8.57 10.68 26.62
N PHE A 374 9.71 11.26 26.18
CA PHE A 374 10.59 12.05 27.05
C PHE A 374 10.12 13.49 27.16
N SER A 375 9.60 13.90 28.33
CA SER A 375 9.17 15.29 28.57
C SER A 375 10.34 16.24 28.83
N ASN A 376 11.50 15.71 29.23
CA ASN A 376 12.76 16.43 29.33
C ASN A 376 13.96 15.48 29.17
N THR A 377 15.17 15.93 29.51
CA THR A 377 16.40 15.13 29.36
C THR A 377 16.46 13.88 30.23
N THR A 378 15.56 13.71 31.21
CA THR A 378 15.57 12.58 32.16
C THR A 378 14.20 12.04 32.51
N THR A 379 13.10 12.77 32.30
CA THR A 379 11.75 12.34 32.66
C THR A 379 11.01 11.79 31.45
N TRP A 380 10.28 10.70 31.66
CA TRP A 380 9.51 10.03 30.63
C TRP A 380 8.10 9.66 31.11
N THR A 381 7.19 9.51 30.15
CA THR A 381 5.86 8.91 30.30
C THR A 381 5.78 7.69 29.38
N LEU A 382 5.03 6.66 29.78
CA LEU A 382 4.75 5.45 29.00
C LEU A 382 3.24 5.18 29.08
N SER A 383 2.52 5.35 27.96
CA SER A 383 1.07 5.31 27.89
C SER A 383 0.56 4.09 27.11
N GLY A 384 -0.73 3.78 27.22
CA GLY A 384 -1.35 2.68 26.46
C GLY A 384 -1.13 1.28 27.04
N ILE A 385 -0.67 1.17 28.30
CA ILE A 385 -0.41 -0.12 28.93
C ILE A 385 -1.74 -0.78 29.30
N GLN A 386 -2.05 -1.91 28.68
CA GLN A 386 -3.23 -2.75 28.93
C GLN A 386 -3.06 -3.53 30.24
N LEU A 387 -4.15 -3.67 31.00
CA LEU A 387 -4.17 -4.36 32.30
C LEU A 387 -5.23 -5.46 32.31
N ARG A 388 -4.91 -6.57 32.98
CA ARG A 388 -5.88 -7.62 33.36
C ARG A 388 -6.35 -7.45 34.80
N GLN A 389 -7.46 -8.06 35.18
CA GLN A 389 -7.94 -8.06 36.56
C GLN A 389 -6.87 -8.55 37.56
N GLY A 390 -6.77 -7.88 38.70
CA GLY A 390 -5.85 -8.24 39.78
C GLY A 390 -4.47 -7.62 39.60
N ALA A 391 -3.44 -8.29 40.12
CA ALA A 391 -2.07 -7.77 40.10
C ALA A 391 -1.41 -7.96 38.73
N ASN A 392 -0.99 -6.85 38.13
CA ASN A 392 -0.18 -6.78 36.92
C ASN A 392 1.24 -6.42 37.35
N ILE A 393 2.20 -7.33 37.12
CA ILE A 393 3.62 -7.05 37.31
C ILE A 393 4.16 -6.65 35.94
N LEU A 394 4.32 -5.34 35.75
CA LEU A 394 4.79 -4.76 34.50
C LEU A 394 6.32 -4.75 34.50
N GLU A 395 6.93 -5.50 33.60
CA GLU A 395 8.37 -5.45 33.36
C GLU A 395 8.67 -4.28 32.41
N VAL A 396 9.01 -3.13 32.98
CA VAL A 396 9.36 -1.91 32.24
C VAL A 396 10.85 -1.93 31.94
N GLN A 397 11.22 -1.79 30.68
CA GLN A 397 12.60 -1.83 30.22
C GLN A 397 12.98 -0.49 29.58
N SER A 398 14.20 -0.04 29.86
CA SER A 398 14.89 0.93 29.02
C SER A 398 15.80 0.22 28.04
N VAL A 399 15.91 0.75 26.82
CA VAL A 399 16.78 0.21 25.77
C VAL A 399 17.66 1.28 25.13
N ASP A 400 18.82 0.86 24.61
CA ASP A 400 19.68 1.70 23.77
C ASP A 400 19.18 1.78 22.32
N GLN A 401 19.90 2.51 21.45
CA GLN A 401 19.53 2.70 20.05
C GLN A 401 19.43 1.37 19.27
N GLU A 402 20.23 0.37 19.66
CA GLU A 402 20.22 -0.96 19.03
C GLU A 402 19.12 -1.87 19.60
N GLY A 403 18.31 -1.40 20.55
CA GLY A 403 17.25 -2.17 21.20
C GLY A 403 17.75 -3.10 22.31
N ASN A 404 19.01 -2.99 22.74
CA ASN A 404 19.53 -3.75 23.87
C ASN A 404 19.01 -3.18 25.18
N VAL A 405 18.64 -4.04 26.12
CA VAL A 405 18.14 -3.63 27.44
C VAL A 405 19.28 -3.01 28.26
N THR A 406 19.09 -1.76 28.70
CA THR A 406 20.04 -1.07 29.59
C THR A 406 19.65 -1.19 31.06
N ALA A 407 18.35 -1.23 31.36
CA ALA A 407 17.83 -1.49 32.69
C ALA A 407 16.42 -2.09 32.63
N THR A 408 16.00 -2.71 33.74
CA THR A 408 14.67 -3.32 33.90
C THR A 408 14.13 -3.01 35.29
N GLU A 409 12.85 -2.69 35.36
CA GLU A 409 12.13 -2.46 36.60
C GLU A 409 10.76 -3.14 36.57
N ASN A 410 10.45 -3.82 37.67
CA ASN A 410 9.15 -4.45 37.86
C ASN A 410 8.23 -3.51 38.64
N PHE A 411 7.18 -3.03 38.01
CA PHE A 411 6.20 -2.13 38.63
C PHE A 411 4.84 -2.81 38.75
N THR A 412 4.23 -2.78 39.93
CA THR A 412 2.96 -3.47 40.17
C THR A 412 1.77 -2.53 40.07
N VAL A 413 0.80 -2.87 39.21
CA VAL A 413 -0.49 -2.19 39.09
C VAL A 413 -1.62 -3.18 39.39
N THR A 414 -2.47 -2.86 40.37
CA THR A 414 -3.62 -3.69 40.72
C THR A 414 -4.89 -3.15 40.07
N LYS A 415 -5.45 -3.89 39.11
CA LYS A 415 -6.72 -3.57 38.46
C LYS A 415 -7.89 -4.18 39.23
N SER A 416 -8.95 -3.42 39.48
CA SER A 416 -10.24 -3.95 39.94
C SER A 416 -11.18 -4.22 38.75
N GLY A 417 -11.86 -5.37 38.80
CA GLY A 417 -12.78 -5.82 37.76
C GLY A 417 -12.11 -6.35 36.50
N ASN A 418 -12.85 -7.18 35.77
CA ASN A 418 -12.46 -7.78 34.48
C ASN A 418 -12.23 -6.70 33.43
N ALA A 419 -11.14 -6.80 32.66
CA ALA A 419 -10.92 -5.93 31.51
C ALA A 419 -11.92 -6.26 30.39
N ALA A 420 -12.13 -5.31 29.49
CA ALA A 420 -12.81 -5.63 28.24
C ALA A 420 -11.82 -6.28 27.26
N PRO A 421 -12.29 -7.15 26.34
CA PRO A 421 -11.47 -7.67 25.24
C PRO A 421 -10.78 -6.55 24.44
N VAL A 422 -9.57 -6.80 23.96
CA VAL A 422 -8.89 -5.92 23.01
C VAL A 422 -9.17 -6.43 21.60
N LEU A 423 -9.91 -5.64 20.81
CA LEU A 423 -10.19 -5.95 19.42
C LEU A 423 -9.02 -5.47 18.54
N VAL A 424 -8.38 -6.42 17.85
CA VAL A 424 -7.42 -6.19 16.78
C VAL A 424 -8.03 -6.76 15.52
N LEU A 425 -8.27 -5.89 14.54
CA LEU A 425 -9.00 -6.23 13.32
C LEU A 425 -8.09 -6.02 12.12
N ASP A 426 -7.95 -7.07 11.32
CA ASP A 426 -7.35 -7.00 10.00
C ASP A 426 -8.46 -7.07 8.95
N ALA A 427 -8.37 -6.29 7.88
CA ALA A 427 -9.40 -6.22 6.86
C ALA A 427 -8.79 -6.17 5.47
N ASP A 428 -9.45 -6.79 4.50
CA ASP A 428 -9.08 -6.77 3.10
C ASP A 428 -10.26 -6.28 2.24
N PRO A 429 -10.14 -5.12 1.56
CA PRO A 429 -9.03 -4.16 1.65
C PRO A 429 -9.04 -3.38 2.98
N GLY A 430 -7.85 -3.17 3.55
CA GLY A 430 -7.66 -2.41 4.80
C GLY A 430 -8.09 -0.95 4.74
N SER A 431 -8.46 -0.44 3.55
CA SER A 431 -9.01 0.90 3.36
C SER A 431 -10.48 1.03 3.78
N PHE A 432 -11.21 -0.11 3.92
CA PHE A 432 -12.67 -0.19 4.07
C PHE A 432 -13.44 0.41 2.89
N ARG A 433 -12.79 0.53 1.73
CA ARG A 433 -13.39 0.98 0.46
C ARG A 433 -13.23 -0.14 -0.55
N ILE A 434 -14.35 -0.60 -1.11
CA ILE A 434 -14.37 -1.77 -1.99
C ILE A 434 -15.29 -1.52 -3.21
N PRO A 435 -14.93 -1.96 -4.43
CA PRO A 435 -15.86 -1.99 -5.54
C PRO A 435 -17.08 -2.86 -5.22
N ILE A 436 -18.25 -2.53 -5.79
CA ILE A 436 -19.41 -3.41 -5.72
C ILE A 436 -19.12 -4.77 -6.38
N ASN A 437 -19.84 -5.81 -5.96
CA ASN A 437 -19.70 -7.18 -6.45
C ASN A 437 -18.31 -7.82 -6.22
N THR A 438 -17.53 -7.27 -5.29
CA THR A 438 -16.27 -7.89 -4.82
C THR A 438 -16.36 -8.20 -3.32
N THR A 439 -15.51 -9.10 -2.86
CA THR A 439 -15.54 -9.65 -1.49
C THR A 439 -14.71 -8.79 -0.54
N PHE A 440 -15.35 -8.34 0.53
CA PHE A 440 -14.68 -7.71 1.66
C PHE A 440 -14.51 -8.73 2.77
N GLU A 441 -13.28 -8.85 3.28
CA GLU A 441 -12.96 -9.74 4.39
C GLU A 441 -12.53 -8.95 5.63
N ILE A 442 -12.86 -9.47 6.80
CA ILE A 442 -12.40 -8.96 8.08
C ILE A 442 -12.13 -10.10 9.04
N ASP A 443 -11.01 -10.02 9.74
CA ASP A 443 -10.54 -11.03 10.68
C ASP A 443 -10.20 -10.38 12.03
N GLY A 444 -10.66 -11.00 13.11
CA GLY A 444 -10.39 -10.63 14.48
C GLY A 444 -9.41 -11.56 15.21
N ASP A 445 -8.71 -12.46 14.52
CA ASP A 445 -7.86 -13.50 15.12
C ASP A 445 -6.75 -12.96 16.05
N GLU A 446 -6.26 -11.75 15.82
CA GLU A 446 -5.26 -11.11 16.69
C GLU A 446 -5.88 -10.46 17.96
N SER A 447 -7.22 -10.42 18.05
CA SER A 447 -7.91 -9.93 19.24
C SER A 447 -7.71 -10.88 20.42
N TYR A 448 -7.66 -10.31 21.62
CA TYR A 448 -7.43 -11.10 22.82
C TYR A 448 -8.14 -10.52 24.04
N ASP A 449 -8.48 -11.42 24.96
CA ASP A 449 -8.90 -11.05 26.31
C ASP A 449 -7.66 -10.87 27.20
N PRO A 450 -7.46 -9.72 27.89
CA PRO A 450 -6.33 -9.53 28.80
C PRO A 450 -6.24 -10.59 29.91
N GLU A 451 -7.37 -11.18 30.30
CA GLU A 451 -7.45 -12.28 31.26
C GLU A 451 -7.03 -13.64 30.66
N GLY A 452 -6.90 -13.73 29.33
CA GLY A 452 -6.46 -14.91 28.58
C GLY A 452 -7.57 -15.92 28.28
N THR A 453 -8.84 -15.51 28.37
CA THR A 453 -9.99 -16.35 28.02
C THR A 453 -10.29 -16.31 26.52
N SER A 454 -11.10 -17.25 26.02
CA SER A 454 -11.53 -17.26 24.61
C SER A 454 -12.54 -16.14 24.33
N LEU A 455 -12.58 -15.68 23.08
CA LEU A 455 -13.52 -14.66 22.61
C LEU A 455 -14.59 -15.27 21.71
N ASP A 456 -15.84 -14.85 21.92
CA ASP A 456 -16.95 -15.09 21.01
C ASP A 456 -17.20 -13.82 20.17
N PHE A 457 -17.17 -13.94 18.84
CA PHE A 457 -17.41 -12.83 17.92
C PHE A 457 -18.84 -12.80 17.39
N SER A 458 -19.30 -11.59 17.12
CA SER A 458 -20.58 -11.32 16.46
C SER A 458 -20.41 -10.17 15.48
N PHE A 459 -20.77 -10.44 14.22
CA PHE A 459 -20.75 -9.50 13.11
C PHE A 459 -22.19 -9.13 12.71
N GLN A 460 -22.49 -7.84 12.63
CA GLN A 460 -23.84 -7.37 12.30
C GLN A 460 -23.79 -6.29 11.22
N LEU A 461 -24.54 -6.53 10.15
CA LEU A 461 -24.79 -5.59 9.06
C LEU A 461 -26.25 -5.08 9.07
N PRO A 462 -26.57 -4.02 8.32
CA PRO A 462 -27.95 -3.66 8.02
C PRO A 462 -28.75 -4.83 7.42
N ALA A 463 -30.05 -4.86 7.67
CA ALA A 463 -30.93 -5.93 7.20
C ALA A 463 -30.92 -6.06 5.66
N GLY A 464 -30.92 -7.30 5.16
CA GLY A 464 -30.96 -7.61 3.73
C GLY A 464 -29.61 -7.89 3.08
N LEU A 465 -28.52 -7.90 3.86
CA LEU A 465 -27.18 -8.31 3.42
C LEU A 465 -26.81 -9.65 4.03
N SER A 466 -26.09 -10.48 3.28
CA SER A 466 -25.53 -11.74 3.75
C SER A 466 -24.13 -11.52 4.34
N ILE A 467 -23.79 -12.33 5.34
CA ILE A 467 -22.46 -12.43 5.92
C ILE A 467 -22.06 -13.90 5.86
N GLY A 468 -20.95 -14.20 5.20
CA GLY A 468 -20.24 -15.46 5.35
C GLY A 468 -19.38 -15.40 6.61
N ASN A 469 -19.29 -16.48 7.37
CA ASN A 469 -18.36 -16.60 8.50
C ASN A 469 -17.40 -17.75 8.23
N PRO A 470 -16.29 -17.50 7.52
CA PRO A 470 -15.30 -18.54 7.21
C PRO A 470 -14.72 -19.20 8.46
N THR A 471 -14.54 -18.41 9.54
CA THR A 471 -14.12 -18.88 10.87
C THR A 471 -15.02 -18.32 11.97
N SER A 472 -14.74 -18.65 13.24
CA SER A 472 -15.44 -18.09 14.40
C SER A 472 -15.17 -16.61 14.65
N SER A 473 -14.14 -16.06 14.00
CA SER A 473 -13.52 -14.74 14.25
C SER A 473 -13.39 -13.91 12.99
N SER A 474 -13.82 -14.43 11.83
CA SER A 474 -13.79 -13.75 10.54
C SER A 474 -15.16 -13.67 9.89
N ALA A 475 -15.33 -12.67 9.03
CA ALA A 475 -16.52 -12.46 8.22
C ALA A 475 -16.17 -12.03 6.79
N SER A 476 -16.96 -12.51 5.82
CA SER A 476 -16.89 -12.16 4.40
C SER A 476 -18.22 -11.60 3.92
N MET A 477 -18.18 -10.56 3.09
CA MET A 477 -19.39 -9.83 2.65
C MET A 477 -19.23 -9.33 1.21
N ILE A 478 -20.33 -9.32 0.46
CA ILE A 478 -20.41 -8.74 -0.89
C ILE A 478 -21.51 -7.69 -0.93
N PHE A 479 -21.21 -6.54 -1.56
CA PHE A 479 -22.15 -5.44 -1.70
C PHE A 479 -22.51 -5.25 -3.18
N GLN A 480 -23.76 -5.50 -3.54
CA GLN A 480 -24.24 -5.34 -4.92
C GLN A 480 -24.63 -3.90 -5.28
N LYS A 481 -24.64 -3.00 -4.29
CA LYS A 481 -25.06 -1.61 -4.46
C LYS A 481 -24.03 -0.67 -3.85
N PRO A 482 -23.75 0.47 -4.50
CA PRO A 482 -22.92 1.49 -3.89
C PRO A 482 -23.57 2.04 -2.63
N GLY A 483 -22.79 2.27 -1.58
CA GLY A 483 -23.33 2.72 -0.32
C GLY A 483 -22.34 2.71 0.83
N HIS A 484 -22.86 3.09 1.99
CA HIS A 484 -22.15 3.15 3.26
C HIS A 484 -22.80 2.15 4.22
N TYR A 485 -22.04 1.13 4.62
CA TYR A 485 -22.55 -0.03 5.34
C TYR A 485 -21.85 -0.12 6.71
N PRO A 486 -22.53 0.27 7.81
CA PRO A 486 -21.96 0.10 9.14
C PRO A 486 -21.94 -1.38 9.52
N LEU A 487 -20.75 -1.92 9.75
CA LEU A 487 -20.49 -3.20 10.36
C LEU A 487 -20.26 -3.01 11.85
N ILE A 488 -21.08 -3.67 12.67
CA ILE A 488 -20.90 -3.73 14.13
C ILE A 488 -20.21 -5.05 14.45
N ILE A 489 -19.07 -4.96 15.13
CA ILE A 489 -18.26 -6.11 15.54
C ILE A 489 -18.24 -6.13 17.06
N THR A 490 -18.65 -7.24 17.64
CA THR A 490 -18.66 -7.42 19.10
C THR A 490 -17.85 -8.66 19.47
N ALA A 491 -16.80 -8.47 20.27
CA ALA A 491 -16.12 -9.57 20.96
C ALA A 491 -16.61 -9.65 22.40
N THR A 492 -16.95 -10.85 22.85
CA THR A 492 -17.40 -11.14 24.22
C THR A 492 -16.47 -12.15 24.85
N ASP A 493 -15.96 -11.88 26.05
CA ASP A 493 -15.19 -12.85 26.80
C ASP A 493 -16.08 -13.83 27.60
N GLN A 494 -15.46 -14.83 28.23
CA GLN A 494 -16.16 -15.82 29.05
C GLN A 494 -16.80 -15.23 30.32
N ASN A 495 -16.41 -14.02 30.71
CA ASN A 495 -16.95 -13.29 31.86
C ASN A 495 -18.12 -12.37 31.46
N GLY A 496 -18.51 -12.34 30.19
CA GLY A 496 -19.60 -11.54 29.65
C GLY A 496 -19.25 -10.06 29.47
N LYS A 497 -17.96 -9.69 29.51
CA LYS A 497 -17.52 -8.35 29.10
C LYS A 497 -17.42 -8.29 27.59
N THR A 498 -17.84 -7.16 27.05
CA THR A 498 -17.89 -6.94 25.62
C THR A 498 -17.07 -5.73 25.22
N THR A 499 -16.40 -5.86 24.08
CA THR A 499 -15.87 -4.73 23.33
C THR A 499 -16.60 -4.69 22.01
N GLN A 500 -17.18 -3.54 21.68
CA GLN A 500 -17.90 -3.34 20.45
C GLN A 500 -17.28 -2.18 19.69
N VAL A 501 -17.02 -2.40 18.40
CA VAL A 501 -16.59 -1.36 17.47
C VAL A 501 -17.51 -1.31 16.27
N VAL A 502 -17.59 -0.12 15.67
CA VAL A 502 -18.31 0.09 14.42
C VAL A 502 -17.29 0.47 13.35
N ARG A 503 -17.38 -0.18 12.20
CA ARG A 503 -16.58 0.10 11.01
C ARG A 503 -17.54 0.34 9.84
N GLU A 504 -17.40 1.45 9.14
CA GLU A 504 -18.18 1.73 7.95
C GLU A 504 -17.44 1.23 6.72
N ILE A 505 -18.03 0.27 6.03
CA ILE A 505 -17.56 -0.23 4.73
C ILE A 505 -18.22 0.62 3.64
N VAL A 506 -17.40 1.08 2.72
CA VAL A 506 -17.82 1.93 1.61
C VAL A 506 -17.75 1.11 0.33
N ALA A 507 -18.90 0.66 -0.14
CA ALA A 507 -18.99 0.00 -1.44
C ALA A 507 -19.21 1.06 -2.53
N TYR A 508 -18.48 1.00 -3.64
CA TYR A 508 -18.56 2.00 -4.69
C TYR A 508 -18.65 1.40 -6.09
N ALA A 509 -19.24 2.16 -7.01
CA ALA A 509 -19.20 1.84 -8.43
C ALA A 509 -17.95 2.47 -9.07
N ASP A 510 -17.40 1.81 -10.10
CA ASP A 510 -16.15 2.25 -10.75
C ASP A 510 -16.24 3.67 -11.31
N SER A 511 -17.42 4.08 -11.80
CA SER A 511 -17.64 5.45 -12.28
C SER A 511 -17.41 6.52 -11.20
N GLY A 512 -17.48 6.12 -9.92
CA GLY A 512 -17.27 6.97 -8.76
C GLY A 512 -15.80 7.15 -8.37
N TRP A 513 -14.91 6.27 -8.81
CA TRP A 513 -13.53 6.16 -8.34
C TRP A 513 -12.52 6.80 -9.30
N ASP A 514 -11.58 7.56 -8.76
CA ASP A 514 -10.38 8.00 -9.47
C ASP A 514 -9.15 7.87 -8.55
N PRO A 515 -8.22 6.94 -8.82
CA PRO A 515 -7.02 6.73 -8.02
C PRO A 515 -5.85 7.65 -8.43
N PHE A 516 -6.02 8.57 -9.40
CA PHE A 516 -4.96 9.46 -9.89
C PHE A 516 -3.65 8.76 -10.29
N ASN A 517 -3.73 7.52 -10.77
CA ASN A 517 -2.59 6.71 -11.21
C ASN A 517 -2.37 6.76 -12.74
N GLN A 518 -2.97 7.74 -13.40
CA GLN A 518 -2.95 7.92 -14.85
C GLN A 518 -2.01 9.05 -15.27
N GLU A 519 -1.53 9.04 -16.52
CA GLU A 519 -0.67 10.10 -17.06
C GLU A 519 -1.45 11.36 -17.47
N ILE A 520 -2.76 11.25 -17.67
CA ILE A 520 -3.64 12.32 -18.16
C ILE A 520 -4.87 12.39 -17.26
N LEU A 521 -5.36 13.61 -17.03
CA LEU A 521 -6.58 13.84 -16.26
C LEU A 521 -7.80 13.31 -17.02
N GLN A 522 -8.64 12.52 -16.36
CA GLN A 522 -9.86 11.98 -16.96
C GLN A 522 -10.83 13.10 -17.37
N ASP A 523 -11.59 12.86 -18.46
CA ASP A 523 -12.60 13.81 -19.00
C ASP A 523 -13.76 14.11 -18.03
N LEU A 524 -13.86 13.36 -16.93
CA LEU A 524 -14.82 13.59 -15.85
C LEU A 524 -14.50 14.82 -14.97
N TRP A 525 -13.28 15.36 -15.09
CA TRP A 525 -12.82 16.50 -14.31
C TRP A 525 -12.85 17.81 -15.09
N THR A 526 -13.28 18.87 -14.42
CA THR A 526 -13.17 20.24 -14.92
C THR A 526 -12.23 21.05 -14.03
N THR A 527 -11.15 21.59 -14.61
CA THR A 527 -10.19 22.45 -13.90
C THR A 527 -10.60 23.91 -13.96
N GLU A 528 -10.51 24.62 -12.84
CA GLU A 528 -10.67 26.08 -12.78
C GLU A 528 -9.49 26.70 -12.00
N ASP A 529 -8.87 27.74 -12.56
CA ASP A 529 -7.67 28.38 -12.00
C ASP A 529 -6.49 27.38 -11.77
N LEU A 530 -6.40 26.32 -12.58
CA LEU A 530 -5.43 25.24 -12.41
C LEU A 530 -4.96 24.74 -13.79
N ILE A 531 -3.64 24.71 -14.02
CA ILE A 531 -3.03 24.41 -15.33
C ILE A 531 -2.13 23.17 -15.24
N LEU A 532 -2.12 22.31 -16.26
CA LEU A 532 -1.20 21.16 -16.29
C LEU A 532 0.25 21.64 -16.27
N LYS A 533 1.08 21.09 -15.40
CA LYS A 533 2.51 21.40 -15.34
C LYS A 533 3.25 20.69 -16.48
N ASP A 534 3.61 21.44 -17.51
CA ASP A 534 4.28 20.96 -18.73
C ASP A 534 5.72 21.48 -18.88
N GLY A 535 6.40 21.74 -17.75
CA GLY A 535 7.73 22.36 -17.70
C GLY A 535 7.71 23.89 -17.60
N THR A 536 6.52 24.50 -17.60
CA THR A 536 6.30 25.90 -17.20
C THR A 536 6.05 26.02 -15.68
N THR A 537 6.12 27.25 -15.14
CA THR A 537 5.83 27.54 -13.72
C THR A 537 4.60 28.46 -13.63
N PRO A 538 3.38 27.96 -13.93
CA PRO A 538 2.17 28.77 -13.81
C PRO A 538 1.88 29.09 -12.33
N PRO A 539 1.12 30.15 -12.03
CA PRO A 539 0.78 30.53 -10.65
C PRO A 539 0.07 29.44 -9.84
N SER A 540 -0.64 28.55 -10.54
CA SER A 540 -1.30 27.37 -9.96
C SER A 540 -1.28 26.23 -10.98
N SER A 541 -0.79 25.06 -10.57
CA SER A 541 -0.63 23.89 -11.45
C SER A 541 -1.03 22.57 -10.82
N TYR A 542 -1.28 21.58 -11.68
CA TYR A 542 -1.39 20.17 -11.31
C TYR A 542 -0.42 19.27 -12.07
N SER A 543 -0.07 18.10 -11.50
CA SER A 543 0.83 17.13 -12.12
C SER A 543 0.61 15.71 -11.57
N PHE A 544 0.77 14.71 -12.43
CA PHE A 544 0.84 13.27 -12.07
C PHE A 544 2.29 12.76 -12.00
N ASP A 545 3.25 13.51 -12.53
CA ASP A 545 4.66 13.08 -12.65
C ASP A 545 5.49 13.35 -11.39
N GLU A 546 5.04 14.27 -10.54
CA GLU A 546 5.83 14.68 -9.38
C GLU A 546 5.89 13.60 -8.30
N THR A 547 4.77 12.93 -8.05
CA THR A 547 4.63 11.86 -7.07
C THR A 547 3.81 10.74 -7.70
N PRO A 548 4.38 9.54 -7.93
CA PRO A 548 3.67 8.45 -8.58
C PRO A 548 2.35 8.13 -7.87
N ASN A 549 1.31 7.81 -8.65
CA ASN A 549 -0.03 7.45 -8.17
C ASN A 549 -0.72 8.55 -7.34
N ARG A 550 -0.37 9.82 -7.55
CA ARG A 550 -0.97 10.95 -6.84
C ARG A 550 -1.15 12.15 -7.75
N LEU A 551 -2.20 12.91 -7.50
CA LEU A 551 -2.39 14.23 -8.09
C LEU A 551 -1.72 15.29 -7.22
N ALA A 552 -0.61 15.88 -7.69
CA ALA A 552 0.02 17.02 -7.05
C ALA A 552 -0.64 18.32 -7.51
N VAL A 553 -1.04 19.18 -6.57
CA VAL A 553 -1.53 20.55 -6.78
C VAL A 553 -0.55 21.53 -6.16
N LYS A 554 -0.07 22.49 -6.96
CA LYS A 554 0.92 23.49 -6.56
C LYS A 554 0.40 24.91 -6.75
N LEU A 555 0.59 25.78 -5.77
CA LEU A 555 0.44 27.22 -5.85
C LEU A 555 1.82 27.87 -5.71
N GLU A 556 2.10 28.85 -6.56
CA GLU A 556 3.27 29.70 -6.44
C GLU A 556 3.04 30.84 -5.44
N THR A 557 4.11 31.43 -4.91
CA THR A 557 4.07 32.40 -3.82
C THR A 557 3.16 33.61 -4.05
N ASN A 558 3.01 34.09 -5.29
CA ASN A 558 2.28 35.32 -5.58
C ASN A 558 1.44 35.12 -6.86
N PRO A 559 0.15 35.52 -6.88
CA PRO A 559 -0.63 36.15 -5.80
C PRO A 559 -1.24 35.18 -4.80
N ALA A 560 -1.67 35.73 -3.65
CA ALA A 560 -2.58 35.03 -2.73
C ALA A 560 -3.82 34.53 -3.48
N LYS A 561 -4.31 33.36 -3.09
CA LYS A 561 -5.43 32.66 -3.70
C LYS A 561 -6.51 32.38 -2.64
N PRO A 562 -7.20 33.40 -2.11
CA PRO A 562 -8.11 33.22 -0.98
C PRO A 562 -9.33 32.38 -1.36
N LEU A 563 -9.85 31.65 -0.37
CA LEU A 563 -11.10 30.90 -0.52
C LEU A 563 -12.30 31.86 -0.49
N THR A 564 -12.88 32.13 -1.66
CA THR A 564 -14.07 32.98 -1.81
C THR A 564 -15.18 32.29 -2.57
N LEU A 565 -16.44 32.73 -2.35
CA LEU A 565 -17.58 32.25 -3.12
C LEU A 565 -17.78 33.04 -4.42
N ASN A 566 -17.63 34.37 -4.36
CA ASN A 566 -17.86 35.25 -5.49
C ASN A 566 -16.54 35.52 -6.24
N SER A 567 -16.53 35.31 -7.55
CA SER A 567 -15.33 35.47 -8.40
C SER A 567 -14.09 34.77 -7.82
N PRO A 568 -14.18 33.45 -7.51
CA PRO A 568 -13.07 32.70 -6.96
C PRO A 568 -11.89 32.70 -7.94
N ASN A 569 -10.67 32.79 -7.39
CA ASN A 569 -9.42 32.74 -8.16
C ASN A 569 -8.45 31.65 -7.65
N HIS A 570 -8.87 30.87 -6.65
CA HIS A 570 -8.11 29.74 -6.12
C HIS A 570 -8.30 28.49 -6.98
N PRO A 571 -7.24 27.69 -7.15
CA PRO A 571 -7.30 26.46 -7.94
C PRO A 571 -8.29 25.47 -7.36
N ARG A 572 -9.05 24.86 -8.26
CA ARG A 572 -10.05 23.86 -7.95
C ARG A 572 -10.27 22.93 -9.14
N MET A 573 -10.65 21.70 -8.84
CA MET A 573 -10.95 20.69 -9.83
C MET A 573 -12.24 19.99 -9.44
N TRP A 574 -13.18 19.89 -10.37
CA TRP A 574 -14.57 19.53 -10.10
C TRP A 574 -15.02 18.27 -10.81
N ARG A 575 -15.92 17.54 -10.15
CA ARG A 575 -16.82 16.54 -10.71
C ARG A 575 -18.26 16.95 -10.41
N ASN A 576 -19.19 16.58 -11.29
CA ASN A 576 -20.62 16.77 -11.05
C ASN A 576 -21.09 15.91 -9.87
N THR A 577 -22.00 16.44 -9.05
CA THR A 577 -22.58 15.68 -7.93
C THR A 577 -23.92 15.05 -8.31
N PRO A 578 -24.24 13.86 -7.77
CA PRO A 578 -25.58 13.30 -7.84
C PRO A 578 -26.64 14.19 -7.17
N ALA A 579 -27.91 14.01 -7.56
CA ALA A 579 -29.03 14.73 -6.95
C ALA A 579 -29.41 14.20 -5.55
N GLY A 580 -29.09 12.93 -5.28
CA GLY A 580 -29.59 12.17 -4.13
C GLY A 580 -28.72 12.25 -2.86
N ILE A 581 -28.56 11.09 -2.23
CA ILE A 581 -27.60 10.87 -1.14
C ILE A 581 -26.28 10.44 -1.79
N TRP A 582 -25.20 11.11 -1.42
CA TRP A 582 -23.88 10.77 -1.92
C TRP A 582 -22.80 11.23 -0.94
N SER A 583 -21.60 10.68 -1.09
CA SER A 583 -20.42 11.20 -0.41
C SER A 583 -19.29 11.45 -1.39
N PHE A 584 -18.45 12.45 -1.08
CA PHE A 584 -17.19 12.68 -1.78
C PHE A 584 -16.06 12.58 -0.77
N THR A 585 -15.12 11.69 -1.04
CA THR A 585 -13.99 11.36 -0.17
C THR A 585 -12.69 11.54 -0.93
N SER A 586 -11.65 11.99 -0.24
CA SER A 586 -10.29 12.06 -0.78
C SER A 586 -9.29 11.99 0.37
N GLU A 587 -8.14 11.37 0.12
CA GLU A 587 -6.97 11.49 0.98
C GLU A 587 -6.11 12.68 0.55
N VAL A 588 -5.92 13.63 1.48
CA VAL A 588 -5.19 14.87 1.28
C VAL A 588 -3.86 14.77 2.01
N THR A 589 -2.74 14.91 1.30
CA THR A 589 -1.39 14.92 1.87
C THR A 589 -0.71 16.26 1.65
N LEU A 590 -0.16 16.86 2.71
CA LEU A 590 0.76 17.98 2.55
C LEU A 590 2.14 17.42 2.17
N SER A 591 2.54 17.61 0.92
CA SER A 591 3.80 17.09 0.37
C SER A 591 5.06 17.59 1.10
N SER A 592 4.89 18.66 1.86
CA SER A 592 5.77 19.11 2.94
C SER A 592 4.88 19.57 4.08
N VAL A 593 5.36 19.47 5.34
CA VAL A 593 4.66 20.06 6.49
C VAL A 593 4.72 21.58 6.33
N GLN A 594 3.88 22.09 5.44
CA GLN A 594 3.69 23.50 5.16
C GLN A 594 2.89 24.08 6.31
N GLN A 595 3.28 25.28 6.72
CA GLN A 595 2.71 26.00 7.84
C GLN A 595 2.44 27.44 7.39
N GLY A 596 1.36 28.05 7.86
CA GLY A 596 0.97 29.42 7.49
C GLY A 596 -0.38 29.51 6.79
N ASP A 597 -0.81 30.69 6.36
CA ASP A 597 -2.22 31.02 6.04
C ASP A 597 -2.79 30.33 4.77
N PHE A 598 -2.95 28.99 4.78
CA PHE A 598 -3.49 28.20 3.69
C PHE A 598 -4.64 27.32 4.14
N TYR A 599 -5.47 26.91 3.18
CA TYR A 599 -6.50 25.93 3.40
C TYR A 599 -6.71 25.08 2.16
N THR A 600 -6.70 23.75 2.33
CA THR A 600 -6.75 22.79 1.23
C THR A 600 -7.55 21.55 1.62
N GLY A 601 -8.17 20.90 0.64
CA GLY A 601 -8.88 19.65 0.86
C GLY A 601 -9.99 19.47 -0.16
N ILE A 602 -11.16 19.06 0.30
CA ILE A 602 -12.33 18.84 -0.55
C ILE A 602 -13.38 19.95 -0.41
N ILE A 603 -14.09 20.20 -1.49
CA ILE A 603 -14.99 21.34 -1.68
C ILE A 603 -16.27 20.89 -2.38
N VAL A 604 -17.41 21.50 -2.01
CA VAL A 604 -18.72 21.27 -2.63
C VAL A 604 -19.43 22.60 -2.83
N ASP A 605 -19.93 22.82 -4.04
CA ASP A 605 -20.79 23.97 -4.39
C ASP A 605 -22.25 23.54 -4.57
N GLY A 606 -23.16 24.43 -4.21
CA GLY A 606 -24.59 24.19 -4.31
C GLY A 606 -25.45 25.35 -3.86
N GLU A 607 -26.70 25.06 -3.54
CA GLU A 607 -27.64 26.01 -2.97
C GLU A 607 -28.22 25.49 -1.66
N GLN A 608 -28.36 26.38 -0.67
CA GLN A 608 -29.11 26.11 0.55
C GLN A 608 -30.29 27.07 0.63
N ASN A 609 -31.51 26.52 0.64
CA ASN A 609 -32.74 27.30 0.61
C ASN A 609 -32.78 28.34 -0.54
N GLY A 610 -32.24 27.98 -1.71
CA GLY A 610 -32.19 28.83 -2.91
C GLY A 610 -31.12 29.92 -2.91
N SER A 611 -30.16 29.87 -1.97
CA SER A 611 -29.01 30.79 -1.93
C SER A 611 -27.70 30.02 -2.16
N PRO A 612 -26.77 30.54 -2.96
CA PRO A 612 -25.47 29.89 -3.20
C PRO A 612 -24.71 29.64 -1.89
N VAL A 613 -24.17 28.44 -1.77
CA VAL A 613 -23.38 28.01 -0.62
C VAL A 613 -22.24 27.11 -1.07
N ARG A 614 -21.14 27.18 -0.32
CA ARG A 614 -19.98 26.31 -0.47
C ARG A 614 -19.64 25.66 0.85
N PHE A 615 -19.30 24.38 0.81
CA PHE A 615 -18.85 23.61 1.95
C PHE A 615 -17.45 23.06 1.69
N THR A 616 -16.59 23.09 2.69
CA THR A 616 -15.21 22.60 2.57
C THR A 616 -14.79 21.88 3.84
N VAL A 617 -14.00 20.83 3.68
CA VAL A 617 -13.29 20.17 4.79
C VAL A 617 -11.89 19.79 4.35
N GLY A 618 -10.92 20.00 5.23
CA GLY A 618 -9.52 19.77 4.91
C GLY A 618 -8.57 20.41 5.90
N MET A 619 -7.30 20.41 5.53
CA MET A 619 -6.21 20.92 6.35
C MET A 619 -6.06 22.43 6.20
N GLU A 620 -5.98 23.12 7.32
CA GLU A 620 -5.73 24.55 7.42
C GLU A 620 -4.47 24.80 8.25
N ASP A 621 -3.68 25.77 7.83
CA ASP A 621 -2.48 26.24 8.53
C ASP A 621 -1.36 25.21 8.76
N GLY A 622 -1.59 23.93 8.47
CA GLY A 622 -0.67 22.81 8.66
C GLY A 622 -0.79 22.12 10.02
N ASP A 623 -1.62 22.65 10.91
CA ASP A 623 -1.82 22.20 12.29
C ASP A 623 -3.30 22.03 12.67
N LEU A 624 -4.23 22.26 11.73
CA LEU A 624 -5.67 22.16 11.95
C LEU A 624 -6.35 21.36 10.84
N LEU A 625 -7.38 20.61 11.25
CA LEU A 625 -8.42 20.14 10.33
C LEU A 625 -9.66 20.99 10.56
N ARG A 626 -10.18 21.62 9.49
CA ARG A 626 -11.30 22.55 9.56
C ARG A 626 -12.42 22.22 8.59
N ALA A 627 -13.65 22.40 9.05
CA ALA A 627 -14.86 22.38 8.24
C ALA A 627 -15.42 23.81 8.14
N LYS A 628 -15.65 24.32 6.92
CA LYS A 628 -16.18 25.67 6.69
C LYS A 628 -17.42 25.64 5.80
N LYS A 629 -18.29 26.63 6.04
CA LYS A 629 -19.42 27.01 5.19
C LYS A 629 -19.20 28.43 4.70
N ILE A 630 -19.24 28.63 3.39
CA ILE A 630 -19.05 29.94 2.76
C ILE A 630 -20.35 30.34 2.06
N THR A 631 -20.82 31.54 2.36
CA THR A 631 -22.02 32.15 1.77
C THR A 631 -21.67 33.52 1.22
N THR A 632 -22.59 34.18 0.53
CA THR A 632 -22.43 35.57 0.10
C THR A 632 -22.24 36.55 1.27
N SER A 633 -22.69 36.18 2.48
CA SER A 633 -22.53 36.96 3.71
C SER A 633 -21.19 36.74 4.43
N GLY A 634 -20.40 35.75 4.00
CA GLY A 634 -19.09 35.40 4.59
C GLY A 634 -18.93 33.92 4.95
N THR A 635 -17.83 33.64 5.65
CA THR A 635 -17.38 32.29 6.04
C THR A 635 -17.74 31.98 7.49
N THR A 636 -18.29 30.80 7.73
CA THR A 636 -18.58 30.24 9.05
C THR A 636 -17.73 28.99 9.25
N ILE A 637 -17.00 28.90 10.35
CA ILE A 637 -16.32 27.65 10.77
C ILE A 637 -17.36 26.76 11.42
N LEU A 638 -17.59 25.58 10.84
CA LEU A 638 -18.53 24.58 11.36
C LEU A 638 -17.88 23.68 12.41
N GLY A 639 -16.55 23.49 12.32
CA GLY A 639 -15.75 22.80 13.31
C GLY A 639 -14.26 22.86 13.02
N SER A 640 -13.45 22.63 14.05
CA SER A 640 -12.00 22.70 14.02
C SER A 640 -11.41 21.78 15.08
N ILE A 641 -10.37 21.03 14.73
CA ILE A 641 -9.56 20.25 15.66
C ILE A 641 -8.08 20.48 15.35
N SER A 642 -7.22 20.28 16.35
CA SER A 642 -5.79 20.14 16.11
C SER A 642 -5.54 18.92 15.24
N TRP A 643 -4.78 19.10 14.18
CA TRP A 643 -4.43 18.04 13.25
C TRP A 643 -2.98 18.21 12.82
N THR A 644 -2.13 17.40 13.42
CA THR A 644 -0.70 17.42 13.15
C THR A 644 -0.28 16.29 12.25
N GLU A 645 -1.19 15.55 11.60
CA GLU A 645 -0.77 14.53 10.64
C GLU A 645 -0.44 15.13 9.26
N LYS A 646 0.35 14.42 8.45
CA LYS A 646 0.77 14.93 7.13
C LYS A 646 -0.31 14.67 6.09
N ASP A 647 -1.11 13.65 6.37
CA ASP A 647 -2.23 13.16 5.60
C ASP A 647 -3.52 13.26 6.44
N ALA A 648 -4.65 13.34 5.73
CA ALA A 648 -5.97 13.24 6.30
C ALA A 648 -6.90 12.70 5.23
N VAL A 649 -7.72 11.70 5.60
CA VAL A 649 -8.83 11.27 4.76
C VAL A 649 -10.07 12.03 5.21
N VAL A 650 -10.60 12.85 4.31
CA VAL A 650 -11.74 13.73 4.57
C VAL A 650 -12.91 13.39 3.66
N ARG A 651 -14.13 13.63 4.16
CA ARG A 651 -15.37 13.32 3.46
C ARG A 651 -16.42 14.40 3.62
N ILE A 652 -17.11 14.73 2.53
CA ILE A 652 -18.37 15.47 2.57
C ILE A 652 -19.49 14.48 2.25
N PHE A 653 -20.43 14.30 3.18
CA PHE A 653 -21.54 13.37 3.06
C PHE A 653 -22.86 14.15 2.96
N LYS A 654 -23.44 14.19 1.77
CA LYS A 654 -24.77 14.75 1.51
C LYS A 654 -25.86 13.74 1.85
N LYS A 655 -26.70 14.09 2.83
CA LYS A 655 -27.87 13.34 3.30
C LYS A 655 -29.17 14.03 2.88
N THR A 656 -30.32 13.41 3.13
CA THR A 656 -31.63 14.05 2.89
C THR A 656 -31.88 15.27 3.77
N THR A 657 -31.28 15.31 4.96
CA THR A 657 -31.49 16.36 5.99
C THR A 657 -30.43 17.46 5.99
N GLY A 658 -29.40 17.35 5.15
CA GLY A 658 -28.28 18.29 5.13
C GLY A 658 -26.97 17.66 4.66
N ILE A 659 -25.84 18.25 5.06
CA ILE A 659 -24.49 17.79 4.76
C ILE A 659 -23.71 17.62 6.07
N ASP A 660 -22.98 16.51 6.19
CA ASP A 660 -21.96 16.29 7.22
C ASP A 660 -20.57 16.42 6.59
N LEU A 661 -19.66 17.08 7.30
CA LEU A 661 -18.24 17.21 6.95
C LEU A 661 -17.44 16.40 7.96
N GLN A 662 -16.70 15.42 7.47
CA GLN A 662 -16.17 14.33 8.28
C GLN A 662 -14.69 14.07 7.97
N TYR A 663 -14.04 13.37 8.89
CA TYR A 663 -12.67 12.92 8.77
C TYR A 663 -12.53 11.51 9.33
N ARG A 664 -11.55 10.77 8.82
CA ARG A 664 -11.27 9.40 9.23
C ARG A 664 -10.23 9.40 10.35
N THR A 665 -10.53 8.74 11.46
CA THR A 665 -9.58 8.54 12.58
C THR A 665 -8.86 7.21 12.48
N GLU A 666 -9.56 6.18 12.02
CA GLU A 666 -9.07 4.83 11.77
C GLU A 666 -9.76 4.30 10.50
N PRO A 667 -9.22 3.30 9.81
CA PRO A 667 -9.93 2.64 8.72
C PRO A 667 -11.37 2.26 9.11
N GLY A 668 -12.36 2.67 8.30
CA GLY A 668 -13.79 2.50 8.59
C GLY A 668 -14.38 3.38 9.70
N VAL A 669 -13.60 4.19 10.44
CA VAL A 669 -14.11 5.04 11.53
C VAL A 669 -14.16 6.51 11.10
N TRP A 670 -15.37 7.08 11.11
CA TRP A 670 -15.62 8.44 10.65
C TRP A 670 -16.17 9.33 11.76
N GLU A 671 -15.48 10.42 12.02
CA GLU A 671 -15.91 11.45 12.96
C GLU A 671 -16.47 12.66 12.24
N THR A 672 -17.49 13.29 12.83
CA THR A 672 -18.11 14.48 12.23
C THR A 672 -17.46 15.75 12.77
N LEU A 673 -16.75 16.47 11.90
CA LEU A 673 -16.14 17.75 12.22
C LEU A 673 -17.15 18.89 12.15
N GLY A 674 -18.06 18.89 11.16
CA GLY A 674 -19.05 19.95 10.98
C GLY A 674 -20.35 19.45 10.35
N ARG A 675 -21.45 20.18 10.58
CA ARG A 675 -22.77 19.86 10.01
C ARG A 675 -23.48 21.10 9.47
N ALA A 676 -24.27 20.92 8.42
CA ALA A 676 -25.19 21.93 7.92
C ALA A 676 -26.54 21.30 7.58
N SER A 677 -27.60 21.71 8.29
CA SER A 677 -28.96 21.22 8.08
C SER A 677 -29.75 22.06 7.07
N GLY A 678 -30.80 21.50 6.49
CA GLY A 678 -31.76 22.20 5.63
C GLY A 678 -31.81 21.64 4.21
N ASN A 679 -32.62 22.25 3.35
CA ASN A 679 -32.70 21.84 1.95
C ASN A 679 -31.46 22.32 1.19
N ILE A 680 -30.55 21.38 0.92
CA ILE A 680 -29.30 21.62 0.22
C ILE A 680 -29.31 20.82 -1.07
N THR A 681 -29.16 21.51 -2.19
CA THR A 681 -28.84 20.92 -3.50
C THR A 681 -27.37 21.20 -3.80
N THR A 682 -26.74 20.31 -4.55
CA THR A 682 -25.33 20.41 -4.92
C THR A 682 -25.19 20.29 -6.42
N SER A 683 -24.22 21.00 -7.00
CA SER A 683 -23.92 20.92 -8.43
C SER A 683 -22.61 20.16 -8.68
N GLN A 684 -21.61 20.40 -7.84
CA GLN A 684 -20.26 19.88 -8.04
C GLN A 684 -19.52 19.67 -6.72
N ALA A 685 -18.63 18.68 -6.72
CA ALA A 685 -17.73 18.33 -5.64
C ALA A 685 -16.33 18.18 -6.21
N GLY A 686 -15.31 18.45 -5.40
CA GLY A 686 -13.97 18.52 -5.95
C GLY A 686 -12.91 18.74 -4.91
N ILE A 687 -11.70 18.96 -5.40
CA ILE A 687 -10.53 19.31 -4.61
C ILE A 687 -10.19 20.78 -4.80
N PHE A 688 -9.58 21.40 -3.80
CA PHE A 688 -9.15 22.79 -3.87
C PHE A 688 -7.90 23.02 -3.03
N ALA A 689 -7.19 24.10 -3.35
CA ALA A 689 -6.10 24.63 -2.56
C ALA A 689 -6.18 26.16 -2.56
N SER A 690 -6.00 26.78 -1.40
CA SER A 690 -6.17 28.23 -1.21
C SER A 690 -5.14 28.80 -0.25
N THR A 691 -4.82 30.08 -0.42
CA THR A 691 -3.89 30.84 0.42
C THR A 691 -4.46 32.21 0.72
N ASP A 692 -4.56 32.56 2.00
CA ASP A 692 -5.06 33.87 2.44
C ASP A 692 -4.00 34.97 2.29
N THR A 693 -2.72 34.58 2.36
CA THR A 693 -1.57 35.46 2.09
C THR A 693 -0.68 34.89 0.97
N PRO A 694 0.17 35.72 0.32
CA PRO A 694 1.08 35.24 -0.71
C PRO A 694 2.08 34.20 -0.14
N GLN A 695 1.85 32.93 -0.46
CA GLN A 695 2.72 31.81 -0.09
C GLN A 695 2.61 30.67 -1.10
N ALA A 696 3.69 29.89 -1.22
CA ALA A 696 3.68 28.68 -2.01
C ALA A 696 3.02 27.54 -1.21
N LEU A 697 2.24 26.71 -1.89
CA LEU A 697 1.52 25.58 -1.30
C LEU A 697 1.65 24.39 -2.25
N ARG A 698 1.92 23.20 -1.71
CA ARG A 698 2.05 21.95 -2.48
C ARG A 698 1.37 20.82 -1.74
N VAL A 699 0.25 20.38 -2.32
CA VAL A 699 -0.67 19.40 -1.75
C VAL A 699 -0.79 18.25 -2.73
N GLU A 700 -0.92 17.04 -2.22
CA GLU A 700 -1.10 15.83 -3.01
C GLU A 700 -2.42 15.19 -2.62
N PHE A 701 -3.11 14.62 -3.60
CA PHE A 701 -4.34 13.85 -3.41
C PHE A 701 -4.08 12.43 -3.91
N ASP A 702 -4.33 11.44 -3.05
CA ASP A 702 -4.13 10.02 -3.37
C ASP A 702 -5.26 9.50 -4.25
N ASP A 703 -6.48 9.91 -3.95
CA ASP A 703 -7.68 9.46 -4.63
C ASP A 703 -8.81 10.48 -4.59
N ALA A 704 -9.86 10.22 -5.36
CA ALA A 704 -11.12 10.91 -5.31
C ALA A 704 -12.28 9.94 -5.53
N LEU A 705 -13.13 9.77 -4.51
CA LEU A 705 -14.23 8.82 -4.52
C LEU A 705 -15.57 9.54 -4.35
N ILE A 706 -16.44 9.47 -5.37
CA ILE A 706 -17.88 9.78 -5.24
C ILE A 706 -18.65 8.48 -5.06
N VAL A 707 -19.33 8.33 -3.92
CA VAL A 707 -20.29 7.24 -3.72
C VAL A 707 -21.69 7.80 -3.90
N ASP A 708 -22.36 7.37 -4.97
CA ASP A 708 -23.76 7.68 -5.24
C ASP A 708 -24.61 6.44 -4.93
N SER A 709 -25.38 6.48 -3.83
CA SER A 709 -26.21 5.34 -3.44
C SER A 709 -27.42 5.12 -4.36
N SER A 710 -27.62 5.98 -5.36
CA SER A 710 -28.67 5.82 -6.37
C SER A 710 -28.21 5.16 -7.66
N ILE A 711 -26.88 4.98 -7.85
CA ILE A 711 -26.35 4.24 -8.98
C ILE A 711 -26.91 2.83 -8.93
N SER A 712 -27.78 2.57 -9.90
CA SER A 712 -28.38 1.30 -10.21
C SER A 712 -28.73 1.33 -11.69
N SER A 713 -28.50 0.22 -12.37
CA SER A 713 -29.03 -0.01 -13.71
C SER A 713 -29.79 -1.33 -13.69
N PRO A 714 -30.83 -1.50 -14.51
CA PRO A 714 -31.52 -2.78 -14.61
C PRO A 714 -30.56 -3.95 -14.87
N THR A 715 -29.50 -3.73 -15.65
CA THR A 715 -28.45 -4.71 -15.93
C THR A 715 -27.56 -4.97 -14.72
N LEU A 716 -27.10 -3.93 -14.00
CA LEU A 716 -26.33 -4.12 -12.77
C LEU A 716 -27.11 -4.93 -11.72
N ASP A 717 -28.40 -4.61 -11.57
CA ASP A 717 -29.26 -5.24 -10.57
C ASP A 717 -29.67 -6.68 -10.94
N ASN A 718 -29.83 -6.99 -12.23
CA ASN A 718 -30.55 -8.22 -12.66
C ASN A 718 -29.86 -9.06 -13.75
N LEU A 719 -28.77 -8.60 -14.38
CA LEU A 719 -28.03 -9.40 -15.35
C LEU A 719 -27.01 -10.25 -14.61
N ARG A 720 -27.04 -11.57 -14.78
CA ARG A 720 -26.08 -12.49 -14.15
C ARG A 720 -25.49 -13.46 -15.16
N ILE A 721 -24.20 -13.78 -15.01
CA ILE A 721 -23.58 -14.91 -15.71
C ILE A 721 -24.01 -16.19 -15.00
N THR A 722 -24.41 -17.21 -15.76
CA THR A 722 -24.92 -18.46 -15.18
C THR A 722 -24.12 -19.68 -15.62
N GLU A 723 -23.46 -19.63 -16.78
CA GLU A 723 -22.72 -20.75 -17.33
C GLU A 723 -21.54 -20.29 -18.23
N ILE A 724 -20.43 -21.01 -18.20
CA ILE A 724 -19.25 -20.79 -19.04
C ILE A 724 -18.80 -22.12 -19.63
N MET A 725 -18.79 -22.19 -20.96
CA MET A 725 -18.18 -23.30 -21.70
C MET A 725 -16.82 -22.85 -22.25
N TYR A 726 -15.77 -22.99 -21.45
CA TYR A 726 -14.42 -22.53 -21.81
C TYR A 726 -13.57 -23.59 -22.54
N HIS A 727 -13.83 -24.89 -22.32
CA HIS A 727 -13.07 -25.97 -22.96
C HIS A 727 -13.98 -27.08 -23.52
N PRO A 728 -14.78 -26.81 -24.56
CA PRO A 728 -15.75 -27.77 -25.10
C PRO A 728 -15.10 -28.93 -25.86
N VAL A 729 -15.72 -30.11 -25.75
CA VAL A 729 -15.42 -31.24 -26.66
C VAL A 729 -15.74 -30.83 -28.11
N GLY A 730 -14.77 -31.00 -29.01
CA GLY A 730 -14.88 -30.59 -30.41
C GLY A 730 -14.25 -29.23 -30.74
N GLY A 731 -13.67 -28.54 -29.76
CA GLY A 731 -12.84 -27.34 -29.95
C GLY A 731 -13.59 -26.01 -29.81
N SER A 732 -12.85 -24.91 -29.85
CA SER A 732 -13.28 -23.57 -29.42
C SER A 732 -14.49 -22.98 -30.16
N PHE A 733 -14.87 -23.51 -31.33
CA PHE A 733 -16.08 -23.11 -32.05
C PHE A 733 -17.40 -23.37 -31.27
N TYR A 734 -17.35 -24.09 -30.16
CA TYR A 734 -18.49 -24.40 -29.32
C TYR A 734 -18.46 -23.69 -27.96
N GLU A 735 -17.52 -22.76 -27.75
CA GLU A 735 -17.45 -21.95 -26.53
C GLU A 735 -18.60 -20.96 -26.46
N PHE A 736 -19.09 -20.72 -25.24
CA PHE A 736 -20.12 -19.74 -24.95
C PHE A 736 -20.05 -19.24 -23.50
N ILE A 737 -20.63 -18.07 -23.28
CA ILE A 737 -21.02 -17.58 -21.94
C ILE A 737 -22.53 -17.41 -21.93
N GLU A 738 -23.19 -17.92 -20.90
CA GLU A 738 -24.61 -17.74 -20.66
C GLU A 738 -24.86 -16.60 -19.67
N ILE A 739 -25.87 -15.80 -20.00
CA ILE A 739 -26.40 -14.72 -19.17
C ILE A 739 -27.90 -14.91 -18.91
N GLN A 740 -28.36 -14.46 -17.75
CA GLN A 740 -29.76 -14.51 -17.34
C GLN A 740 -30.25 -13.15 -16.84
N ASN A 741 -31.51 -12.83 -17.12
CA ASN A 741 -32.27 -11.82 -16.36
C ASN A 741 -32.88 -12.45 -15.11
N THR A 742 -32.27 -12.24 -13.95
CA THR A 742 -32.76 -12.73 -12.64
C THR A 742 -33.89 -11.85 -12.07
N GLY A 743 -34.21 -10.74 -12.74
CA GLY A 743 -35.25 -9.81 -12.36
C GLY A 743 -36.66 -10.25 -12.72
N THR A 744 -37.64 -9.46 -12.28
CA THR A 744 -39.08 -9.71 -12.49
C THR A 744 -39.68 -8.94 -13.66
N THR A 745 -38.88 -8.13 -14.35
CA THR A 745 -39.29 -7.29 -15.50
C THR A 745 -38.40 -7.54 -16.72
N PRO A 746 -38.90 -7.32 -17.95
CA PRO A 746 -38.04 -7.39 -19.14
C PRO A 746 -36.81 -6.48 -19.02
N LEU A 747 -35.65 -7.00 -19.40
CA LEU A 747 -34.35 -6.38 -19.22
C LEU A 747 -33.69 -6.11 -20.58
N ALA A 748 -33.57 -4.84 -20.96
CA ALA A 748 -32.79 -4.43 -22.13
C ALA A 748 -31.29 -4.43 -21.80
N LEU A 749 -30.48 -4.95 -22.71
CA LEU A 749 -29.03 -5.09 -22.53
C LEU A 749 -28.22 -4.02 -23.27
N ASP A 750 -28.88 -3.13 -24.02
CA ASP A 750 -28.21 -2.12 -24.86
C ASP A 750 -27.14 -1.33 -24.10
N GLY A 751 -25.89 -1.44 -24.56
CA GLY A 751 -24.73 -0.76 -23.98
C GLY A 751 -24.00 -1.53 -22.88
N ALA A 752 -24.58 -2.59 -22.30
CA ALA A 752 -23.82 -3.51 -21.45
C ALA A 752 -22.72 -4.17 -22.30
N SER A 753 -21.60 -4.55 -21.69
CA SER A 753 -20.42 -4.97 -22.44
C SER A 753 -19.54 -5.96 -21.68
N PHE A 754 -18.78 -6.76 -22.41
CA PHE A 754 -17.58 -7.42 -21.90
C PHE A 754 -16.36 -6.56 -22.25
N ASP A 755 -15.38 -6.48 -21.34
CA ASP A 755 -14.22 -5.58 -21.50
C ASP A 755 -13.32 -5.95 -22.69
N ASP A 756 -12.35 -5.09 -23.03
CA ASP A 756 -11.39 -5.28 -24.14
C ASP A 756 -10.28 -6.30 -23.81
N THR A 757 -10.67 -7.44 -23.22
CA THR A 757 -9.83 -8.62 -23.07
C THR A 757 -10.16 -9.65 -24.15
N GLN A 758 -9.22 -10.55 -24.44
CA GLN A 758 -9.52 -11.72 -25.27
C GLN A 758 -10.56 -12.59 -24.51
N PRO A 759 -11.53 -13.22 -25.19
CA PRO A 759 -11.78 -13.18 -26.64
C PRO A 759 -12.78 -12.07 -27.08
N PHE A 760 -13.25 -11.22 -26.17
CA PHE A 760 -14.35 -10.28 -26.45
C PHE A 760 -13.94 -9.10 -27.33
N GLY A 761 -12.72 -8.57 -27.16
CA GLY A 761 -12.22 -7.45 -27.95
C GLY A 761 -13.17 -6.24 -27.93
N SER A 762 -13.74 -5.93 -26.76
CA SER A 762 -14.78 -4.94 -26.51
C SER A 762 -16.13 -5.31 -27.16
N PHE A 763 -16.77 -6.37 -26.64
CA PHE A 763 -18.10 -6.78 -27.07
C PHE A 763 -19.18 -5.94 -26.37
N THR A 764 -20.10 -5.32 -27.11
CA THR A 764 -21.23 -4.56 -26.56
C THR A 764 -22.56 -5.11 -27.07
N PHE A 765 -23.52 -5.33 -26.16
CA PHE A 765 -24.87 -5.77 -26.53
C PHE A 765 -25.63 -4.67 -27.26
N THR A 766 -26.33 -5.05 -28.34
CA THR A 766 -27.20 -4.14 -29.11
C THR A 766 -28.52 -4.81 -29.48
N ASN A 767 -29.63 -4.14 -29.18
CA ASN A 767 -31.00 -4.56 -29.50
C ASN A 767 -31.40 -5.93 -28.91
N VAL A 768 -30.94 -6.25 -27.69
CA VAL A 768 -31.30 -7.48 -26.96
C VAL A 768 -32.15 -7.14 -25.74
N THR A 769 -33.27 -7.84 -25.57
CA THR A 769 -34.11 -7.74 -24.37
C THR A 769 -34.45 -9.14 -23.87
N LEU A 770 -34.17 -9.41 -22.60
CA LEU A 770 -34.48 -10.67 -21.92
C LEU A 770 -35.77 -10.52 -21.11
N ALA A 771 -36.74 -11.41 -21.32
CA ALA A 771 -37.90 -11.54 -20.43
C ALA A 771 -37.47 -11.96 -19.01
N PRO A 772 -38.33 -11.80 -17.98
CA PRO A 772 -38.03 -12.27 -16.63
C PRO A 772 -37.63 -13.75 -16.63
N GLY A 773 -36.49 -14.08 -16.03
CA GLY A 773 -35.94 -15.44 -15.97
C GLY A 773 -35.37 -15.98 -17.28
N GLN A 774 -35.41 -15.21 -18.37
CA GLN A 774 -34.94 -15.67 -19.69
C GLN A 774 -33.39 -15.70 -19.74
N TYR A 775 -32.88 -16.76 -20.35
CA TYR A 775 -31.47 -16.97 -20.65
C TYR A 775 -31.11 -16.55 -22.07
N ALA A 776 -29.86 -16.14 -22.27
CA ALA A 776 -29.26 -15.97 -23.59
C ALA A 776 -27.78 -16.30 -23.56
N VAL A 777 -27.21 -16.63 -24.72
CA VAL A 777 -25.80 -16.97 -24.86
C VAL A 777 -25.06 -15.97 -25.75
N ILE A 778 -23.80 -15.73 -25.40
CA ILE A 778 -22.79 -15.13 -26.27
C ILE A 778 -21.90 -16.27 -26.73
N VAL A 779 -21.62 -16.38 -28.03
CA VAL A 779 -20.98 -17.57 -28.62
C VAL A 779 -19.76 -17.23 -29.47
N SER A 780 -18.80 -18.15 -29.57
CA SER A 780 -17.65 -17.98 -30.47
C SER A 780 -18.02 -18.10 -31.95
N ALA A 781 -18.94 -19.02 -32.29
CA ALA A 781 -19.38 -19.26 -33.66
C ALA A 781 -20.85 -19.69 -33.71
N GLU A 782 -21.73 -18.75 -34.09
CA GLU A 782 -23.18 -18.97 -34.15
C GLU A 782 -23.58 -20.21 -34.97
N SER A 783 -22.98 -20.40 -36.16
CA SER A 783 -23.32 -21.55 -37.02
C SER A 783 -22.97 -22.90 -36.39
N ALA A 784 -21.84 -22.99 -35.68
CA ALA A 784 -21.42 -24.21 -34.98
C ALA A 784 -22.28 -24.44 -33.73
N PHE A 785 -22.56 -23.39 -32.98
CA PHE A 785 -23.44 -23.44 -31.81
C PHE A 785 -24.84 -23.95 -32.19
N ARG A 786 -25.47 -23.35 -33.21
CA ARG A 786 -26.81 -23.78 -33.68
C ARG A 786 -26.83 -25.21 -34.20
N ALA A 787 -25.74 -25.66 -34.83
CA ALA A 787 -25.63 -27.04 -35.27
C ALA A 787 -25.59 -28.05 -34.11
N ARG A 788 -25.07 -27.63 -32.95
CA ARG A 788 -24.98 -28.47 -31.75
C ARG A 788 -26.21 -28.39 -30.86
N TYR A 789 -26.70 -27.18 -30.57
CA TYR A 789 -27.74 -26.92 -29.57
C TYR A 789 -29.11 -26.57 -30.16
N GLY A 790 -29.22 -26.49 -31.49
CA GLY A 790 -30.47 -26.15 -32.18
C GLY A 790 -30.75 -24.65 -32.24
N ASN A 791 -31.96 -24.29 -32.70
CA ASN A 791 -32.32 -22.90 -33.03
C ASN A 791 -33.13 -22.17 -31.94
N ASN A 792 -33.50 -22.84 -30.85
CA ASN A 792 -34.43 -22.31 -29.86
C ASN A 792 -33.77 -21.46 -28.77
N ILE A 793 -32.44 -21.55 -28.61
CA ILE A 793 -31.69 -20.75 -27.64
C ILE A 793 -31.46 -19.35 -28.21
N LEU A 794 -31.73 -18.33 -27.40
CA LEU A 794 -31.48 -16.94 -27.76
C LEU A 794 -29.98 -16.67 -27.76
N ILE A 795 -29.43 -16.31 -28.92
CA ILE A 795 -28.05 -15.85 -29.05
C ILE A 795 -28.07 -14.32 -28.96
N ALA A 796 -27.48 -13.77 -27.89
CA ALA A 796 -27.40 -12.34 -27.64
C ALA A 796 -26.26 -11.67 -28.45
N GLY A 797 -25.30 -12.46 -28.92
CA GLY A 797 -24.29 -12.03 -29.89
C GLY A 797 -23.18 -13.04 -30.10
N ASN A 798 -22.23 -12.68 -30.96
CA ASN A 798 -20.99 -13.43 -31.16
C ASN A 798 -19.78 -12.51 -30.91
N TRP A 799 -18.74 -13.00 -30.25
CA TRP A 799 -17.48 -12.25 -30.18
C TRP A 799 -16.71 -12.37 -31.50
N ALA A 800 -15.82 -11.40 -31.76
CA ALA A 800 -15.26 -11.18 -33.09
C ALA A 800 -14.17 -12.19 -33.49
N SER A 801 -13.33 -12.59 -32.54
CA SER A 801 -12.21 -13.53 -32.75
C SER A 801 -11.63 -14.01 -31.43
N GLY A 802 -10.91 -15.12 -31.43
CA GLY A 802 -10.27 -15.68 -30.23
C GLY A 802 -11.10 -16.80 -29.60
N SER A 803 -10.57 -17.36 -28.53
CA SER A 803 -11.19 -18.39 -27.71
C SER A 803 -11.02 -18.03 -26.24
N LEU A 804 -11.90 -18.56 -25.40
CA LEU A 804 -11.66 -18.60 -23.97
C LEU A 804 -10.38 -19.40 -23.67
N SER A 805 -9.72 -19.07 -22.57
CA SER A 805 -8.51 -19.74 -22.10
C SER A 805 -8.85 -21.05 -21.40
N ASN A 806 -8.36 -22.17 -21.95
CA ASN A 806 -8.51 -23.48 -21.30
C ASN A 806 -7.86 -23.54 -19.90
N GLY A 807 -6.88 -22.68 -19.60
CA GLY A 807 -6.18 -22.65 -18.31
C GLY A 807 -6.69 -21.58 -17.35
N GLY A 808 -7.87 -21.01 -17.60
CA GLY A 808 -8.40 -19.89 -16.83
C GLY A 808 -8.07 -18.52 -17.40
N GLU A 809 -8.96 -17.56 -17.16
CA GLU A 809 -8.78 -16.12 -17.45
C GLU A 809 -9.79 -15.27 -16.67
N ASN A 810 -9.62 -13.94 -16.70
CA ASN A 810 -10.57 -13.00 -16.12
C ASN A 810 -11.76 -12.72 -17.04
N ILE A 811 -12.96 -12.76 -16.47
CA ILE A 811 -14.22 -12.40 -17.13
C ILE A 811 -14.80 -11.16 -16.46
N GLU A 812 -14.91 -10.09 -17.24
CA GLU A 812 -15.48 -8.83 -16.78
C GLU A 812 -16.70 -8.42 -17.60
N LEU A 813 -17.85 -8.33 -16.94
CA LEU A 813 -19.13 -7.87 -17.49
C LEU A 813 -19.48 -6.51 -16.89
N ARG A 814 -19.72 -5.51 -17.73
CA ARG A 814 -20.03 -4.13 -17.35
C ARG A 814 -21.43 -3.71 -17.79
N ASP A 815 -22.03 -2.82 -17.02
CA ASP A 815 -23.30 -2.18 -17.36
C ASP A 815 -23.12 -1.05 -18.42
N PRO A 816 -24.20 -0.47 -18.95
CA PRO A 816 -24.12 0.59 -19.96
C PRO A 816 -23.40 1.88 -19.52
N PHE A 817 -23.12 2.03 -18.22
CA PHE A 817 -22.41 3.18 -17.65
C PHE A 817 -20.97 2.83 -17.27
N GLY A 818 -20.50 1.61 -17.55
CA GLY A 818 -19.16 1.12 -17.26
C GLY A 818 -18.98 0.48 -15.88
N ASN A 819 -20.04 0.35 -15.08
CA ASN A 819 -19.95 -0.26 -13.76
C ASN A 819 -19.83 -1.78 -13.85
N THR A 820 -18.96 -2.36 -13.04
CA THR A 820 -18.77 -3.82 -12.97
C THR A 820 -20.01 -4.54 -12.45
N ILE A 821 -20.55 -5.44 -13.28
CA ILE A 821 -21.60 -6.40 -12.92
C ILE A 821 -20.95 -7.68 -12.37
N HIS A 822 -19.95 -8.21 -13.08
CA HIS A 822 -19.12 -9.34 -12.66
C HIS A 822 -17.66 -9.08 -13.04
N ASP A 823 -16.74 -9.40 -12.14
CA ASP A 823 -15.30 -9.43 -12.38
C ASP A 823 -14.74 -10.63 -11.59
N PHE A 824 -14.39 -11.69 -12.30
CA PHE A 824 -13.90 -12.92 -11.69
C PHE A 824 -13.00 -13.71 -12.62
N THR A 825 -12.03 -14.40 -12.02
CA THR A 825 -11.14 -15.31 -12.75
C THR A 825 -11.54 -16.75 -12.49
N TYR A 826 -11.86 -17.50 -13.55
CA TYR A 826 -12.03 -18.95 -13.46
C TYR A 826 -10.70 -19.66 -13.69
N ASP A 827 -10.58 -20.92 -13.23
CA ASP A 827 -9.38 -21.75 -13.36
C ASP A 827 -9.78 -23.20 -13.74
N ASP A 828 -8.82 -23.98 -14.23
CA ASP A 828 -8.95 -25.41 -14.55
C ASP A 828 -8.42 -26.32 -13.41
N ASN A 829 -7.89 -25.73 -12.34
CA ASN A 829 -7.33 -26.45 -11.20
C ASN A 829 -8.25 -26.44 -9.97
N ALA A 830 -8.19 -27.53 -9.18
CA ALA A 830 -8.89 -27.60 -7.90
C ALA A 830 -8.52 -26.41 -7.00
N PRO A 831 -9.49 -25.76 -6.32
CA PRO A 831 -10.83 -26.26 -6.04
C PRO A 831 -11.90 -26.01 -7.12
N TRP A 832 -11.56 -25.44 -8.29
CA TRP A 832 -12.51 -25.32 -9.39
C TRP A 832 -12.94 -26.71 -9.94
N PRO A 833 -14.15 -26.83 -10.51
CA PRO A 833 -14.64 -28.08 -11.07
C PRO A 833 -13.80 -28.62 -12.25
N LEU A 834 -12.92 -29.57 -11.97
CA LEU A 834 -12.02 -30.20 -12.97
C LEU A 834 -12.74 -30.83 -14.17
N ALA A 835 -14.01 -31.23 -14.02
CA ALA A 835 -14.77 -31.84 -15.11
C ALA A 835 -15.11 -30.82 -16.22
N ALA A 836 -15.14 -29.52 -15.93
CA ALA A 836 -15.36 -28.50 -16.96
C ALA A 836 -14.14 -28.28 -17.88
N ASP A 837 -12.97 -28.83 -17.51
CA ASP A 837 -11.74 -28.74 -18.30
C ASP A 837 -11.69 -29.84 -19.38
N GLY A 838 -12.30 -29.61 -20.53
CA GLY A 838 -12.07 -30.43 -21.73
C GLY A 838 -12.78 -31.79 -21.73
N SER A 839 -13.41 -32.19 -20.63
CA SER A 839 -14.09 -33.50 -20.51
C SER A 839 -15.55 -33.49 -20.99
N GLY A 840 -16.10 -32.32 -21.32
CA GLY A 840 -17.46 -32.17 -21.87
C GLY A 840 -18.32 -31.15 -21.17
N PRO A 841 -18.44 -31.18 -19.83
CA PRO A 841 -19.19 -30.20 -19.04
C PRO A 841 -18.72 -28.74 -19.20
N SER A 842 -19.62 -27.80 -18.93
CA SER A 842 -19.33 -26.38 -18.66
C SER A 842 -19.19 -26.13 -17.15
N LEU A 843 -18.74 -24.93 -16.79
CA LEU A 843 -18.88 -24.37 -15.44
C LEU A 843 -20.26 -23.72 -15.29
N GLU A 844 -21.00 -24.09 -14.26
CA GLU A 844 -22.29 -23.51 -13.90
C GLU A 844 -22.22 -22.85 -12.52
N VAL A 845 -22.85 -21.67 -12.38
CA VAL A 845 -22.96 -20.94 -11.11
C VAL A 845 -24.01 -21.60 -10.22
N ILE A 846 -23.70 -21.77 -8.93
CA ILE A 846 -24.62 -22.32 -7.92
C ILE A 846 -25.52 -21.24 -7.34
N ASP A 847 -24.94 -20.12 -6.89
CA ASP A 847 -25.64 -18.94 -6.38
C ASP A 847 -25.26 -17.69 -7.18
N THR A 848 -26.20 -17.21 -8.00
CA THR A 848 -26.02 -16.00 -8.82
C THR A 848 -25.85 -14.71 -8.02
N GLY A 849 -26.15 -14.73 -6.71
CA GLY A 849 -25.87 -13.63 -5.78
C GLY A 849 -24.60 -13.83 -4.92
N GLY A 850 -23.93 -14.98 -5.04
CA GLY A 850 -22.71 -15.33 -4.32
C GLY A 850 -21.44 -14.74 -4.94
N ASP A 851 -20.28 -15.10 -4.36
CA ASP A 851 -18.97 -14.72 -4.89
C ASP A 851 -18.64 -15.52 -6.15
N TYR A 852 -18.30 -14.86 -7.24
CA TYR A 852 -17.89 -15.53 -8.49
C TYR A 852 -16.40 -15.91 -8.45
N ASN A 853 -15.62 -15.33 -7.54
CA ASN A 853 -14.22 -15.71 -7.29
C ASN A 853 -14.10 -16.88 -6.29
N ASP A 854 -15.18 -17.28 -5.61
CA ASP A 854 -15.21 -18.49 -4.79
C ASP A 854 -15.44 -19.73 -5.68
N PRO A 855 -14.46 -20.63 -5.83
CA PRO A 855 -14.60 -21.81 -6.69
C PRO A 855 -15.70 -22.77 -6.20
N LEU A 856 -16.11 -22.68 -4.93
CA LEU A 856 -17.20 -23.48 -4.36
C LEU A 856 -18.58 -22.97 -4.79
N ASN A 857 -18.68 -21.75 -5.34
CA ASN A 857 -19.89 -21.26 -5.97
C ASN A 857 -20.05 -21.76 -7.42
N TRP A 858 -19.13 -22.61 -7.89
CA TRP A 858 -19.17 -23.21 -9.23
C TRP A 858 -19.28 -24.73 -9.15
N LYS A 859 -20.01 -25.31 -10.09
CA LYS A 859 -20.07 -26.76 -10.32
C LYS A 859 -19.83 -27.05 -11.79
N ALA A 860 -19.44 -28.29 -12.10
CA ALA A 860 -19.48 -28.76 -13.48
C ALA A 860 -20.93 -29.13 -13.83
N SER A 861 -21.36 -28.79 -15.06
CA SER A 861 -22.65 -29.22 -15.61
C SER A 861 -22.78 -30.74 -15.59
N ALA A 862 -24.00 -31.26 -15.39
CA ALA A 862 -24.27 -32.68 -15.49
C ALA A 862 -24.22 -33.18 -16.95
N PHE A 863 -24.21 -32.28 -17.93
CA PHE A 863 -24.29 -32.61 -19.35
C PHE A 863 -22.99 -32.35 -20.12
N THR A 864 -22.61 -33.29 -20.97
CA THR A 864 -21.58 -33.04 -22.00
C THR A 864 -22.10 -31.99 -22.99
N GLY A 865 -21.40 -30.87 -23.09
CA GLY A 865 -21.82 -29.71 -23.86
C GLY A 865 -22.51 -28.63 -23.02
N GLY A 866 -22.69 -28.82 -21.72
CA GLY A 866 -23.34 -27.86 -20.84
C GLY A 866 -24.87 -27.84 -20.98
N SER A 867 -25.51 -26.85 -20.36
CA SER A 867 -26.96 -26.71 -20.26
C SER A 867 -27.54 -25.43 -20.90
N PRO A 868 -26.95 -24.85 -21.97
CA PRO A 868 -27.29 -23.50 -22.41
C PRO A 868 -28.77 -23.33 -22.77
N GLY A 869 -29.36 -22.26 -22.25
CA GLY A 869 -30.75 -21.86 -22.38
C GLY A 869 -31.65 -22.32 -21.24
N PHE A 870 -31.15 -23.07 -20.25
CA PHE A 870 -31.97 -23.82 -19.30
C PHE A 870 -31.39 -23.82 -17.88
N SER A 871 -32.23 -24.05 -16.87
CA SER A 871 -31.75 -24.39 -15.53
C SER A 871 -31.85 -25.89 -15.29
N GLU A 872 -30.81 -26.50 -14.73
CA GLU A 872 -30.85 -27.92 -14.29
C GLU A 872 -31.97 -28.19 -13.26
N ALA A 873 -32.60 -27.16 -12.69
CA ALA A 873 -33.75 -27.29 -11.79
C ALA A 873 -35.07 -27.72 -12.49
N THR A 874 -35.04 -28.13 -13.76
CA THR A 874 -36.20 -28.54 -14.57
C THR A 874 -36.11 -29.96 -15.16
N ASP A 875 -35.64 -30.92 -14.36
CA ASP A 875 -35.84 -32.37 -14.55
C ASP A 875 -36.96 -32.83 -13.58
N LEU A 876 -38.19 -33.03 -14.08
CA LEU A 876 -39.38 -33.22 -13.24
C LEU A 876 -39.52 -34.62 -12.64
N ASP A 877 -38.97 -35.65 -13.29
CA ASP A 877 -39.05 -37.04 -12.84
C ASP A 877 -37.72 -37.61 -12.35
N GLY A 878 -36.62 -36.87 -12.52
CA GLY A 878 -35.31 -37.16 -11.94
C GLY A 878 -34.62 -38.34 -12.60
N ASP A 879 -34.89 -38.58 -13.88
CA ASP A 879 -34.44 -39.76 -14.61
C ASP A 879 -33.06 -39.60 -15.28
N GLY A 880 -32.50 -38.38 -15.20
CA GLY A 880 -31.24 -37.97 -15.80
C GLY A 880 -31.37 -37.29 -17.17
N LEU A 881 -32.59 -36.95 -17.60
CA LEU A 881 -32.91 -36.27 -18.85
C LEU A 881 -33.80 -35.05 -18.57
N SER A 882 -33.41 -33.84 -18.98
CA SER A 882 -34.21 -32.63 -18.68
C SER A 882 -35.51 -32.56 -19.48
N ASN A 883 -36.55 -31.92 -18.92
CA ASN A 883 -37.88 -31.77 -19.54
C ASN A 883 -37.86 -31.31 -21.01
N ILE A 884 -36.91 -30.46 -21.39
CA ILE A 884 -36.80 -29.94 -22.75
C ILE A 884 -36.08 -30.91 -23.67
N ARG A 885 -35.10 -31.65 -23.14
CA ARG A 885 -34.44 -32.73 -23.86
C ARG A 885 -35.40 -33.89 -24.07
N GLU A 886 -36.26 -34.16 -23.09
CA GLU A 886 -37.35 -35.11 -23.21
C GLU A 886 -38.33 -34.70 -24.31
N ASN A 887 -38.79 -33.45 -24.28
CA ASN A 887 -39.61 -32.91 -25.38
C ASN A 887 -38.93 -32.99 -26.76
N ALA A 888 -37.60 -32.80 -26.82
CA ALA A 888 -36.84 -32.88 -28.06
C ALA A 888 -36.66 -34.31 -28.56
N LEU A 889 -36.50 -35.26 -27.64
CA LEU A 889 -36.41 -36.70 -27.92
C LEU A 889 -37.78 -37.34 -28.11
N GLY A 890 -38.86 -36.63 -27.76
CA GLY A 890 -40.24 -37.11 -27.80
C GLY A 890 -40.62 -37.96 -26.59
N THR A 891 -39.77 -38.00 -25.56
CA THR A 891 -40.03 -38.67 -24.28
C THR A 891 -40.89 -37.78 -23.38
N ASN A 892 -41.48 -38.35 -22.31
CA ASN A 892 -42.48 -37.68 -21.49
C ASN A 892 -41.86 -37.07 -20.22
N PRO A 893 -41.87 -35.72 -20.08
CA PRO A 893 -41.28 -34.97 -18.95
C PRO A 893 -41.81 -35.21 -17.54
N ASN A 894 -42.59 -36.26 -17.32
CA ASN A 894 -43.11 -36.64 -16.02
C ASN A 894 -43.06 -38.17 -15.85
N SER A 895 -42.30 -38.86 -16.68
CA SER A 895 -42.21 -40.30 -16.76
C SER A 895 -40.76 -40.72 -16.83
N PHE A 896 -40.25 -41.18 -15.69
CA PHE A 896 -38.88 -41.68 -15.52
C PHE A 896 -38.43 -42.72 -16.57
N ASP A 897 -39.37 -43.39 -17.23
CA ASP A 897 -39.17 -44.40 -18.28
C ASP A 897 -40.39 -44.28 -19.22
N THR A 898 -40.21 -43.69 -20.41
CA THR A 898 -41.31 -43.34 -21.31
C THR A 898 -41.92 -44.56 -21.98
N ASP A 899 -41.12 -45.54 -22.38
CA ASP A 899 -41.58 -46.73 -23.10
C ASP A 899 -41.85 -47.94 -22.20
N SER A 900 -41.58 -47.80 -20.90
CA SER A 900 -41.90 -48.72 -19.81
C SER A 900 -41.17 -50.07 -19.90
N ASP A 901 -39.92 -50.07 -20.37
CA ASP A 901 -39.12 -51.29 -20.50
C ASP A 901 -38.19 -51.59 -19.31
N GLY A 902 -38.09 -50.65 -18.37
CA GLY A 902 -37.32 -50.74 -17.13
C GLY A 902 -36.00 -49.95 -17.15
N SER A 903 -35.67 -49.27 -18.24
CA SER A 903 -34.54 -48.33 -18.35
C SER A 903 -35.06 -46.90 -18.28
N SER A 904 -34.34 -45.96 -17.64
CA SER A 904 -34.75 -44.56 -17.72
C SER A 904 -34.40 -43.93 -19.06
N ASP A 905 -35.16 -42.93 -19.49
CA ASP A 905 -34.92 -42.24 -20.76
C ASP A 905 -33.51 -41.62 -20.79
N GLY A 906 -33.06 -41.10 -19.63
CA GLY A 906 -31.70 -40.67 -19.39
C GLY A 906 -30.65 -41.79 -19.56
N ALA A 907 -30.87 -42.95 -18.94
CA ALA A 907 -29.95 -44.09 -19.01
C ALA A 907 -29.84 -44.68 -20.43
N GLU A 908 -30.94 -44.72 -21.17
CA GLU A 908 -30.98 -45.19 -22.56
C GLU A 908 -30.25 -44.24 -23.49
N THR A 909 -30.43 -42.94 -23.29
CA THR A 909 -29.67 -41.93 -24.04
C THR A 909 -28.17 -42.06 -23.78
N ILE A 910 -27.76 -42.37 -22.55
CA ILE A 910 -26.36 -42.68 -22.21
C ILE A 910 -25.90 -43.98 -22.91
N ALA A 911 -26.73 -45.01 -22.91
CA ALA A 911 -26.43 -46.30 -23.52
C ALA A 911 -26.40 -46.25 -25.07
N GLY A 912 -27.01 -45.23 -25.67
CA GLY A 912 -27.19 -45.08 -27.11
C GLY A 912 -28.32 -45.95 -27.67
N THR A 913 -29.27 -46.32 -26.81
CA THR A 913 -30.51 -47.01 -27.18
C THR A 913 -31.66 -46.00 -27.32
N ASN A 914 -32.82 -46.42 -27.82
CA ASN A 914 -33.92 -45.51 -28.15
C ASN A 914 -34.99 -45.49 -27.06
N PRO A 915 -35.14 -44.38 -26.29
CA PRO A 915 -36.08 -44.28 -25.16
C PRO A 915 -37.57 -44.21 -25.54
N LEU A 916 -37.90 -44.55 -26.79
CA LEU A 916 -39.25 -44.62 -27.33
C LEU A 916 -39.57 -46.00 -27.92
N ASP A 917 -38.66 -46.96 -27.79
CA ASP A 917 -38.78 -48.31 -28.33
C ASP A 917 -38.35 -49.34 -27.29
N ALA A 918 -39.35 -49.86 -26.56
CA ALA A 918 -39.19 -50.88 -25.51
C ALA A 918 -38.54 -52.20 -25.96
N SER A 919 -38.17 -52.34 -27.23
CA SER A 919 -37.40 -53.46 -27.77
C SER A 919 -35.90 -53.17 -27.94
N ASP A 920 -35.49 -51.90 -27.84
CA ASP A 920 -34.12 -51.40 -27.99
C ASP A 920 -33.60 -50.88 -26.64
N TYR A 921 -33.10 -51.79 -25.81
CA TYR A 921 -32.51 -51.44 -24.50
C TYR A 921 -31.22 -52.18 -24.21
N PHE A 922 -30.45 -51.60 -23.30
CA PHE A 922 -29.18 -52.15 -22.87
C PHE A 922 -29.37 -53.40 -22.00
N ARG A 923 -28.89 -54.55 -22.49
CA ARG A 923 -28.98 -55.82 -21.76
C ARG A 923 -27.80 -56.75 -22.00
N ILE A 924 -27.53 -57.57 -20.99
CA ILE A 924 -26.69 -58.77 -21.14
C ILE A 924 -27.48 -59.81 -21.92
N LEU A 925 -26.92 -60.26 -23.05
CA LEU A 925 -27.55 -61.22 -23.95
C LEU A 925 -27.31 -62.66 -23.51
N SER A 926 -26.11 -62.97 -23.01
CA SER A 926 -25.80 -64.29 -22.45
C SER A 926 -24.62 -64.26 -21.49
N VAL A 927 -24.69 -65.14 -20.48
CA VAL A 927 -23.59 -65.51 -19.60
C VAL A 927 -23.52 -67.02 -19.56
N GLY A 928 -22.47 -67.62 -20.13
CA GLY A 928 -22.43 -69.07 -20.33
C GLY A 928 -21.01 -69.64 -20.34
N ALA A 929 -20.92 -70.95 -20.03
CA ALA A 929 -19.66 -71.68 -20.16
C ALA A 929 -19.22 -71.75 -21.63
N THR A 930 -17.92 -71.65 -21.86
CA THR A 930 -17.32 -71.88 -23.18
C THR A 930 -16.83 -73.34 -23.31
N ASP A 931 -16.47 -73.75 -24.51
CA ASP A 931 -15.83 -75.07 -24.75
C ASP A 931 -14.46 -75.22 -24.05
N THR A 932 -13.90 -74.12 -23.53
CA THR A 932 -12.71 -74.14 -22.68
C THR A 932 -13.11 -74.35 -21.21
N PRO A 933 -12.58 -75.38 -20.52
CA PRO A 933 -12.87 -75.61 -19.10
C PRO A 933 -12.60 -74.37 -18.25
N ASN A 934 -13.46 -74.11 -17.25
CA ASN A 934 -13.33 -73.01 -16.28
C ASN A 934 -13.36 -71.61 -16.92
N ARG A 935 -14.04 -71.43 -18.06
CA ARG A 935 -14.19 -70.12 -18.71
C ARG A 935 -15.66 -69.81 -19.00
N ILE A 936 -16.07 -68.62 -18.60
CA ILE A 936 -17.39 -68.05 -18.85
C ILE A 936 -17.22 -66.93 -19.87
N GLN A 937 -18.10 -66.89 -20.87
CA GLN A 937 -18.24 -65.77 -21.79
C GLN A 937 -19.45 -64.94 -21.40
N ILE A 938 -19.26 -63.63 -21.36
CA ILE A 938 -20.30 -62.64 -21.14
C ILE A 938 -20.47 -61.88 -22.45
N THR A 939 -21.70 -61.84 -22.96
CA THR A 939 -22.08 -61.15 -24.20
C THR A 939 -23.19 -60.16 -23.92
N TRP A 940 -23.08 -58.93 -24.42
CA TRP A 940 -24.10 -57.89 -24.26
C TRP A 940 -24.35 -57.13 -25.56
N ALA A 941 -25.52 -56.49 -25.65
CA ALA A 941 -25.84 -55.58 -26.73
C ALA A 941 -24.98 -54.31 -26.58
N SER A 942 -24.35 -53.86 -27.67
CA SER A 942 -23.43 -52.72 -27.62
C SER A 942 -23.60 -51.79 -28.81
N VAL A 943 -23.26 -50.52 -28.63
CA VAL A 943 -23.28 -49.49 -29.68
C VAL A 943 -21.84 -49.19 -30.09
N THR A 944 -21.57 -49.18 -31.39
CA THR A 944 -20.21 -48.97 -31.92
C THR A 944 -19.62 -47.64 -31.42
N GLY A 945 -18.41 -47.68 -30.87
CA GLY A 945 -17.71 -46.52 -30.32
C GLY A 945 -17.96 -46.24 -28.83
N LYS A 946 -18.96 -46.87 -28.20
CA LYS A 946 -19.15 -46.79 -26.74
C LYS A 946 -18.19 -47.72 -26.01
N THR A 947 -17.73 -47.29 -24.84
CA THR A 947 -16.90 -48.12 -23.95
C THR A 947 -17.78 -48.71 -22.86
N TYR A 948 -17.53 -49.95 -22.45
CA TYR A 948 -18.30 -50.67 -21.44
C TYR A 948 -17.36 -51.16 -20.35
N VAL A 949 -17.75 -50.94 -19.09
CA VAL A 949 -17.02 -51.44 -17.92
C VAL A 949 -17.73 -52.69 -17.44
N VAL A 950 -17.00 -53.81 -17.42
CA VAL A 950 -17.47 -55.09 -16.90
C VAL A 950 -16.91 -55.25 -15.50
N GLU A 951 -17.79 -55.50 -14.54
CA GLU A 951 -17.43 -55.70 -13.14
C GLU A 951 -17.93 -57.07 -12.66
N SER A 952 -17.21 -57.66 -11.72
CA SER A 952 -17.57 -58.93 -11.11
C SER A 952 -17.60 -58.88 -9.59
N SER A 953 -18.52 -59.65 -9.00
CA SER A 953 -18.69 -59.82 -7.55
C SER A 953 -18.89 -61.29 -7.22
N THR A 954 -18.53 -61.71 -6.00
CA THR A 954 -18.77 -63.08 -5.51
C THR A 954 -20.04 -63.22 -4.67
N ASP A 955 -20.67 -62.12 -4.27
CA ASP A 955 -21.73 -62.12 -3.25
C ASP A 955 -22.97 -61.25 -3.58
N LEU A 956 -22.94 -60.41 -4.62
CA LEU A 956 -23.98 -59.38 -4.92
C LEU A 956 -24.13 -58.30 -3.84
N GLU A 957 -23.35 -58.33 -2.75
CA GLU A 957 -23.55 -57.49 -1.55
C GLU A 957 -22.69 -56.22 -1.54
N GLY A 958 -22.18 -55.80 -2.71
CA GLY A 958 -21.61 -54.46 -2.92
C GLY A 958 -20.12 -54.41 -3.25
N ASN A 959 -19.37 -55.50 -3.09
CA ASN A 959 -17.97 -55.56 -3.52
C ASN A 959 -17.88 -55.95 -5.00
N TRP A 960 -17.95 -54.95 -5.88
CA TRP A 960 -17.75 -55.09 -7.32
C TRP A 960 -16.33 -54.72 -7.70
N SER A 961 -15.64 -55.62 -8.41
CA SER A 961 -14.27 -55.43 -8.88
C SER A 961 -14.25 -55.30 -10.39
N LEU A 962 -13.43 -54.38 -10.91
CA LEU A 962 -13.20 -54.23 -12.34
C LEU A 962 -12.69 -55.56 -12.93
N HIS A 963 -13.44 -56.09 -13.90
CA HIS A 963 -13.07 -57.28 -14.65
C HIS A 963 -12.45 -56.92 -16.00
N ASP A 964 -13.09 -56.05 -16.77
CA ASP A 964 -12.63 -55.66 -18.10
C ASP A 964 -13.21 -54.30 -18.54
N THR A 965 -12.58 -53.66 -19.52
CA THR A 965 -13.08 -52.45 -20.18
C THR A 965 -13.04 -52.66 -21.69
N VAL A 966 -14.21 -52.64 -22.33
CA VAL A 966 -14.35 -53.01 -23.75
C VAL A 966 -14.97 -51.87 -24.54
N THR A 967 -14.23 -51.33 -25.51
CA THR A 967 -14.78 -50.41 -26.52
C THR A 967 -15.41 -51.21 -27.65
N ALA A 968 -16.69 -50.99 -27.90
CA ALA A 968 -17.47 -51.76 -28.85
C ALA A 968 -17.12 -51.42 -30.30
N GLY A 969 -16.79 -52.44 -31.09
CA GLY A 969 -16.59 -52.33 -32.55
C GLY A 969 -17.81 -52.71 -33.39
N GLY A 970 -18.94 -53.06 -32.76
CA GLY A 970 -20.15 -53.53 -33.44
C GLY A 970 -21.35 -53.61 -32.50
N SER A 971 -22.45 -54.23 -32.97
CA SER A 971 -23.74 -54.33 -32.26
C SER A 971 -23.74 -55.27 -31.05
N THR A 972 -22.67 -56.05 -30.87
CA THR A 972 -22.48 -56.93 -29.70
C THR A 972 -21.03 -56.89 -29.25
N SER A 973 -20.83 -56.93 -27.94
CA SER A 973 -19.50 -56.98 -27.31
C SER A 973 -19.40 -58.20 -26.41
N ILE A 974 -18.19 -58.72 -26.29
CA ILE A 974 -17.89 -59.94 -25.54
C ILE A 974 -16.68 -59.73 -24.62
N THR A 975 -16.72 -60.33 -23.44
CA THR A 975 -15.52 -60.59 -22.62
C THR A 975 -15.56 -62.01 -22.08
N THR A 976 -14.42 -62.51 -21.61
CA THR A 976 -14.32 -63.83 -20.99
C THR A 976 -13.68 -63.73 -19.63
N ASP A 977 -14.17 -64.55 -18.69
CA ASP A 977 -13.62 -64.67 -17.35
C ASP A 977 -13.22 -66.12 -17.06
N GLN A 978 -12.07 -66.30 -16.41
CA GLN A 978 -11.59 -67.61 -15.95
C GLN A 978 -12.01 -67.82 -14.50
N THR A 979 -12.88 -68.80 -14.25
CA THR A 979 -13.46 -69.03 -12.92
C THR A 979 -13.34 -70.50 -12.51
N SER A 980 -12.90 -70.75 -11.26
CA SER A 980 -12.87 -72.09 -10.67
C SER A 980 -13.74 -72.14 -9.41
N GLY A 981 -14.85 -72.87 -9.48
CA GLY A 981 -15.55 -73.41 -8.30
C GLY A 981 -16.26 -72.42 -7.36
N ARG A 982 -16.41 -71.14 -7.69
CA ARG A 982 -17.21 -70.16 -6.92
C ARG A 982 -18.25 -69.50 -7.82
N ARG A 983 -19.45 -69.22 -7.29
CA ARG A 983 -20.46 -68.40 -7.97
C ARG A 983 -19.88 -66.99 -8.16
N ARG A 984 -19.97 -66.46 -9.37
CA ARG A 984 -19.64 -65.07 -9.71
C ARG A 984 -20.85 -64.42 -10.35
N PHE A 985 -21.00 -63.13 -10.09
CA PHE A 985 -22.01 -62.26 -10.65
C PHE A 985 -21.31 -61.20 -11.48
N TYR A 986 -21.90 -60.85 -12.60
CA TYR A 986 -21.37 -59.84 -13.51
C TYR A 986 -22.39 -58.74 -13.69
N ARG A 987 -21.91 -57.50 -13.72
CA ARG A 987 -22.68 -56.36 -14.19
C ARG A 987 -21.85 -55.63 -15.21
N ILE A 988 -22.53 -54.99 -16.15
CA ILE A 988 -21.91 -54.23 -17.21
C ILE A 988 -22.57 -52.87 -17.16
N ARG A 989 -21.76 -51.81 -17.20
CA ARG A 989 -22.25 -50.45 -17.31
C ARG A 989 -21.63 -49.82 -18.54
N VAL A 990 -22.41 -49.00 -19.24
CA VAL A 990 -21.86 -48.18 -20.32
C VAL A 990 -20.99 -47.12 -19.67
N SER A 991 -19.74 -47.04 -20.11
CA SER A 991 -18.90 -45.88 -19.88
C SER A 991 -19.38 -44.78 -20.84
N GLY A 992 -20.47 -44.12 -20.46
CA GLY A 992 -20.72 -42.73 -20.85
C GLY A 992 -19.89 -41.79 -19.96
N PRO A 993 -19.80 -40.50 -20.30
CA PRO A 993 -19.00 -39.54 -19.54
C PRO A 993 -19.30 -39.61 -18.04
#